data_AF-A0A3B0Z799-F1
#
_entry.id   AF-A0A3B0Z799-F1
#
_cell.length_a   1.000
_cell.length_b   1.000
_cell.length_c   1.000
_cell.angle_alpha   90.00
_cell.angle_beta   90.00
_cell.angle_gamma   90.00
#
_symmetry.space_group_name_H-M   'P 1'
#
loop_
_entity.id
_entity.type
_entity.pdbx_description
1 polymer ?
#
loop_
_entity_poly.entity_id
_entity_poly.type
_entity_poly.pdbx_seq_one_letter_code
_entity_poly.pdbx_strand_id
1 'polypeptide(L)'
;MSLLFGLLVGIFLVILLMPTREAQGAISYVQKVAGYAQDHGFSTLSVTIPVTAAVTAGNSIIISTAWAYSGSGVAFTCSDDAGNSYSTDVSSYSSGALVYTVICSAHNVIALGTSNNITVTTTDPGGNATGAAISVYEFSGLLPASPLDQISSAFGPSGTPAAVSSGDTAMTTQANELLFGAFGADDDSSPVFTTGGSYTLLESVRFGGGLPTHFSTEYRTVSTTGAYRADGSLSDVDWGWSAVIATYKAAPDITLSGTLYSDEGTTPASGQTVRLVVEGASVGTDITDINGDYSITTTINPANIWYIPLLVYVDDSTVDATTVTAMDSTINSATISDLDLYADRLIIRLDTGGASLDTGDMSNAKDSYSDSDILYSISWPDLTVTGANTELYVASGHSFTPSGNVTTTHMKILGTLTAGSNTFTVSGNWEYTNGTFDYGTSTVDFTGSGTISVDLSNWWIKRFYNVNAAAIGQTTTILASRGIVVQNILTLGTGTLAGGDLILGRNGGTPLVTAGATLSNSQFKYTPWTNPVNITSTDYPDLWIASGSPGSDIEFTLLGDISCNNLLLMGNGNNKSTLNTANNSITCNQLQIGDSLNNRHGKLLLNNSMLTVNGNVDIYPNTGDTNEIDAGSATINVGGNWTNNDTFTAGTSTVTMDGNTDQNITSFGNSFNNLVLNNTGPADIILNDTLDINSDLTITSGTLDTTSTNNYNITVLGNLDQSSTTSELEANASTITVTGDFSADGTFDNTNYNNASVELIGSGTLSYENLAPATAAGRGFKNLTVGQPGQTTTLTPSLTFNVKEVLAVGSGTLTSTGSASIYLSGANPLNLDLDATISIRNLKFFGNGPAQTFPPLNNGYDTHIFLAGHNTSVIQTSDITLNAGKNLYLSGDTFANRAVNYNTNGYKLNVGGRIRVGWFGNGTASKTLDISDSTVTVGENFEILAGTNNLISTSSTVILNGTGAQAVTMNGKAMDVLTLNNTSVAGVTFNDAFTANSVSNTLPNNTKTLTFAAGQDFTVNNAFNLQGTNGQLINFVSSSPGTHWNFVLNNGAAKTINYVNVSWSDASGSGSTHTPILPTNSINGGNNIEWFGANISINKTNTLISDPVNGTGAGRKHIPGAIVEYAITTTNSGDSSPDANSITITDPIDGNVEYDVSSISFTAYNSGLIGTITYSHNDTPTIYNYSPVGSYDPNVASIKITTSGAFNHTDTPDPRFT
;
A
#
# COMPACT_ATOMS: atom_id res chain seq x y z
N MET A 1 -46.14 -40.51 67.35
CA MET A 1 -46.41 -41.69 68.19
C MET A 1 -47.00 -42.77 67.28
N SER A 2 -46.41 -43.97 67.30
CA SER A 2 -46.66 -45.12 66.41
C SER A 2 -46.05 -45.02 65.00
N LEU A 3 -44.75 -44.71 64.97
CA LEU A 3 -43.80 -44.94 63.88
C LEU A 3 -42.55 -45.54 64.53
N LEU A 4 -42.71 -46.76 65.07
CA LEU A 4 -41.68 -47.52 65.77
C LEU A 4 -42.22 -48.95 65.86
N PHE A 5 -41.71 -49.88 65.03
CA PHE A 5 -41.80 -51.36 65.12
C PHE A 5 -41.62 -52.10 63.76
N GLY A 6 -41.08 -51.43 62.73
CA GLY A 6 -40.66 -52.08 61.47
C GLY A 6 -39.14 -52.13 61.25
N LEU A 7 -38.36 -51.64 62.22
CA LEU A 7 -36.93 -51.39 62.10
C LEU A 7 -36.17 -52.15 63.20
N LEU A 8 -36.22 -53.49 63.21
CA LEU A 8 -35.39 -54.26 64.16
C LEU A 8 -35.10 -55.74 63.82
N VAL A 9 -35.47 -56.27 62.65
CA VAL A 9 -35.27 -57.72 62.36
C VAL A 9 -34.57 -58.02 61.01
N GLY A 10 -34.12 -56.99 60.28
CA GLY A 10 -33.34 -57.16 59.04
C GLY A 10 -31.82 -57.03 59.19
N ILE A 11 -31.30 -56.82 60.41
CA ILE A 11 -29.89 -56.43 60.67
C ILE A 11 -29.02 -57.59 61.18
N PHE A 12 -29.57 -58.80 61.37
CA PHE A 12 -28.85 -59.87 62.09
C PHE A 12 -28.32 -61.04 61.24
N LEU A 13 -28.29 -60.94 59.91
CA LEU A 13 -27.81 -62.05 59.06
C LEU A 13 -27.04 -61.64 57.80
N VAL A 14 -26.12 -60.66 57.90
CA VAL A 14 -25.01 -60.45 56.93
C VAL A 14 -23.78 -59.89 57.67
N ILE A 15 -23.41 -60.52 58.80
CA ILE A 15 -22.14 -60.24 59.53
C ILE A 15 -21.16 -61.43 59.43
N LEU A 16 -21.53 -62.53 58.77
CA LEU A 16 -20.61 -63.63 58.48
C LEU A 16 -20.22 -63.59 57.01
N LEU A 17 -19.09 -62.94 56.71
CA LEU A 17 -18.14 -63.19 55.59
C LEU A 17 -17.27 -61.96 55.24
N MET A 18 -17.16 -60.97 56.12
CA MET A 18 -16.05 -60.02 56.00
C MET A 18 -14.78 -60.69 56.52
N PRO A 19 -13.65 -60.69 55.79
CA PRO A 19 -12.37 -60.96 56.43
C PRO A 19 -12.26 -59.93 57.56
N THR A 20 -11.99 -60.42 58.77
CA THR A 20 -11.63 -59.56 59.90
C THR A 20 -10.50 -58.66 59.43
N ARG A 21 -10.77 -57.36 59.29
CA ARG A 21 -9.75 -56.32 59.17
C ARG A 21 -8.88 -56.44 60.41
N GLU A 22 -7.72 -57.09 60.29
CA GLU A 22 -6.69 -56.99 61.31
C GLU A 22 -6.17 -55.55 61.29
N ALA A 23 -6.61 -54.74 62.24
CA ALA A 23 -5.93 -53.50 62.57
C ALA A 23 -4.61 -53.87 63.27
N GLN A 24 -3.56 -54.19 62.51
CA GLN A 24 -2.20 -54.30 63.03
C GLN A 24 -1.51 -52.93 63.05
N GLY A 25 -2.06 -51.97 63.81
CA GLY A 25 -1.51 -50.61 63.92
C GLY A 25 -1.01 -50.23 65.33
N ALA A 26 -1.14 -51.11 66.32
CA ALA A 26 -0.68 -50.86 67.67
C ALA A 26 0.47 -51.79 68.05
N ILE A 27 1.50 -51.25 68.71
CA ILE A 27 2.55 -52.05 69.35
C ILE A 27 1.86 -53.07 70.24
N SER A 28 2.11 -54.36 69.99
CA SER A 28 1.49 -55.44 70.73
C SER A 28 2.52 -56.45 71.18
N TYR A 29 2.41 -56.87 72.44
CA TYR A 29 3.08 -58.06 72.92
C TYR A 29 2.37 -59.28 72.34
N VAL A 30 3.08 -60.10 71.56
CA VAL A 30 2.51 -61.27 70.90
C VAL A 30 2.57 -62.47 71.84
N GLN A 31 3.78 -62.85 72.25
CA GLN A 31 4.01 -64.05 73.08
C GLN A 31 5.45 -64.13 73.63
N LYS A 32 5.68 -65.08 74.56
CA LYS A 32 7.01 -65.49 75.01
C LYS A 32 7.53 -66.59 74.06
N VAL A 33 8.70 -66.36 73.48
CA VAL A 33 9.28 -67.19 72.42
C VAL A 33 10.14 -68.31 72.99
N ALA A 34 10.95 -67.99 74.01
CA ALA A 34 11.87 -68.90 74.66
C ALA A 34 12.27 -68.37 76.05
N GLY A 35 12.87 -69.22 76.86
CA GLY A 35 13.44 -68.84 78.15
C GLY A 35 14.47 -69.86 78.63
N TYR A 36 15.45 -69.40 79.38
CA TYR A 36 16.54 -70.23 79.88
C TYR A 36 17.05 -69.73 81.22
N ALA A 37 17.44 -70.65 82.10
CA ALA A 37 18.15 -70.33 83.32
C ALA A 37 19.02 -71.49 83.81
N GLN A 38 20.25 -71.20 84.24
CA GLN A 38 21.15 -72.18 84.84
C GLN A 38 22.00 -71.57 85.96
N ASP A 39 22.16 -72.33 87.06
CA ASP A 39 22.96 -72.04 88.27
C ASP A 39 24.46 -72.44 88.12
N HIS A 40 25.29 -72.07 89.10
CA HIS A 40 26.73 -72.34 89.30
C HIS A 40 27.27 -73.60 88.60
N GLY A 41 28.34 -73.42 87.81
CA GLY A 41 28.97 -74.46 86.98
C GLY A 41 28.96 -74.15 85.48
N PHE A 42 28.45 -72.97 85.12
CA PHE A 42 28.55 -72.40 83.78
C PHE A 42 30.01 -72.22 83.37
N SER A 43 30.41 -72.74 82.22
CA SER A 43 31.77 -72.57 81.68
C SER A 43 31.77 -72.27 80.18
N THR A 44 30.59 -71.99 79.63
CA THR A 44 30.38 -71.75 78.22
C THR A 44 30.20 -70.26 77.97
N LEU A 45 30.85 -69.79 76.90
CA LEU A 45 30.72 -68.43 76.40
C LEU A 45 29.41 -68.21 75.61
N SER A 46 28.56 -69.24 75.50
CA SER A 46 27.38 -69.23 74.65
C SER A 46 26.27 -70.11 75.24
N VAL A 47 25.02 -69.66 75.09
CA VAL A 47 23.80 -70.36 75.53
C VAL A 47 22.85 -70.47 74.35
N THR A 48 22.52 -71.70 73.96
CA THR A 48 21.56 -71.98 72.88
C THR A 48 20.26 -72.49 73.47
N ILE A 49 19.15 -71.85 73.10
CA ILE A 49 17.81 -72.08 73.65
C ILE A 49 16.86 -72.44 72.50
N PRO A 50 16.11 -73.56 72.59
CA PRO A 50 15.13 -73.90 71.57
C PRO A 50 13.95 -72.94 71.60
N VAL A 51 13.46 -72.55 70.42
CA VAL A 51 12.24 -71.76 70.27
C VAL A 51 11.03 -72.61 70.65
N THR A 52 10.25 -72.18 71.65
CA THR A 52 9.06 -72.92 72.12
C THR A 52 7.75 -72.39 71.53
N ALA A 53 7.75 -71.19 70.94
CA ALA A 53 6.63 -70.61 70.21
C ALA A 53 7.13 -69.93 68.91
N ALA A 54 6.49 -70.23 67.78
CA ALA A 54 6.93 -69.76 66.46
C ALA A 54 6.67 -68.26 66.27
N VAL A 55 7.65 -67.53 65.72
CA VAL A 55 7.62 -66.07 65.50
C VAL A 55 7.20 -65.76 64.07
N THR A 56 6.29 -64.80 63.89
CA THR A 56 5.77 -64.40 62.57
C THR A 56 6.77 -63.53 61.81
N ALA A 57 6.85 -63.71 60.48
CA ALA A 57 7.70 -62.87 59.64
C ALA A 57 7.30 -61.39 59.74
N GLY A 58 8.27 -60.49 59.84
CA GLY A 58 8.03 -59.04 59.98
C GLY A 58 7.92 -58.55 61.44
N ASN A 59 7.69 -59.44 62.41
CA ASN A 59 7.67 -59.07 63.83
C ASN A 59 9.08 -58.77 64.38
N SER A 60 9.15 -58.40 65.64
CA SER A 60 10.37 -58.13 66.39
C SER A 60 10.58 -59.16 67.50
N ILE A 61 11.83 -59.52 67.74
CA ILE A 61 12.26 -60.40 68.83
C ILE A 61 13.08 -59.55 69.80
N ILE A 62 12.68 -59.48 71.06
CA ILE A 62 13.44 -58.82 72.13
C ILE A 62 13.92 -59.90 73.09
N ILE A 63 15.25 -60.01 73.21
CA ILE A 63 15.94 -60.91 74.13
C ILE A 63 16.46 -60.07 75.28
N SER A 64 16.24 -60.52 76.50
CA SER A 64 16.86 -59.90 77.66
C SER A 64 17.52 -60.95 78.54
N THR A 65 18.63 -60.58 79.15
CA THR A 65 19.44 -61.54 79.89
C THR A 65 20.13 -60.92 81.09
N ALA A 66 20.26 -61.69 82.16
CA ALA A 66 21.10 -61.39 83.30
C ALA A 66 22.17 -62.48 83.47
N TRP A 67 23.45 -62.08 83.48
CA TRP A 67 24.60 -62.98 83.65
C TRP A 67 25.37 -62.62 84.91
N ALA A 68 25.71 -63.60 85.74
CA ALA A 68 26.65 -63.38 86.82
C ALA A 68 28.09 -63.49 86.36
N TYR A 69 28.87 -62.47 86.68
CA TYR A 69 30.21 -62.29 86.15
C TYR A 69 31.07 -61.41 87.07
N SER A 70 32.31 -61.82 87.32
CA SER A 70 33.20 -61.18 88.31
C SER A 70 34.13 -60.08 87.75
N GLY A 71 33.84 -59.51 86.57
CA GLY A 71 34.66 -58.47 85.93
C GLY A 71 33.87 -57.49 85.06
N SER A 72 34.48 -56.39 84.62
CA SER A 72 33.85 -55.45 83.66
C SER A 72 34.45 -55.59 82.26
N GLY A 73 33.78 -55.05 81.23
CA GLY A 73 34.29 -54.95 79.85
C GLY A 73 33.90 -56.08 78.89
N VAL A 74 32.82 -56.82 79.20
CA VAL A 74 32.32 -57.93 78.37
C VAL A 74 31.30 -57.44 77.34
N ALA A 75 31.34 -58.01 76.12
CA ALA A 75 30.34 -57.78 75.08
C ALA A 75 29.40 -58.98 74.95
N PHE A 76 28.12 -58.70 74.71
CA PHE A 76 27.08 -59.69 74.45
C PHE A 76 26.62 -59.59 73.01
N THR A 77 26.30 -60.72 72.43
CA THR A 77 25.78 -60.86 71.06
C THR A 77 24.67 -61.90 71.07
N CYS A 78 23.64 -61.64 70.28
CA CYS A 78 22.50 -62.53 70.12
C CYS A 78 22.42 -62.99 68.65
N SER A 79 21.98 -64.22 68.40
CA SER A 79 21.79 -64.76 67.06
C SER A 79 20.72 -65.86 67.05
N ASP A 80 20.24 -66.24 65.87
CA ASP A 80 19.39 -67.41 65.69
C ASP A 80 19.73 -68.19 64.42
N ASP A 81 19.17 -69.40 64.32
CA ASP A 81 19.40 -70.31 63.20
C ASP A 81 18.65 -69.90 61.91
N ALA A 82 17.74 -68.91 61.95
CA ALA A 82 17.07 -68.38 60.75
C ALA A 82 17.86 -67.25 60.07
N GLY A 83 18.93 -66.76 60.73
CA GLY A 83 19.81 -65.73 60.19
C GLY A 83 19.32 -64.31 60.42
N ASN A 84 18.45 -64.09 61.42
CA ASN A 84 18.06 -62.74 61.78
C ASN A 84 19.24 -61.92 62.33
N SER A 85 19.27 -60.64 62.00
CA SER A 85 20.30 -59.71 62.50
C SER A 85 19.86 -59.13 63.85
N TYR A 86 20.63 -59.40 64.91
CA TYR A 86 20.39 -58.82 66.23
C TYR A 86 21.36 -57.69 66.54
N SER A 87 20.87 -56.65 67.23
CA SER A 87 21.67 -55.64 67.93
C SER A 87 21.66 -55.88 69.43
N THR A 88 22.77 -55.54 70.09
CA THR A 88 22.80 -55.40 71.56
C THR A 88 22.47 -53.95 71.88
N ASP A 89 21.26 -53.72 72.41
CA ASP A 89 20.69 -52.37 72.49
C ASP A 89 21.14 -51.64 73.75
N VAL A 90 21.18 -52.35 74.88
CA VAL A 90 21.64 -51.78 76.16
C VAL A 90 22.20 -52.86 77.07
N SER A 91 23.24 -52.53 77.84
CA SER A 91 23.84 -53.42 78.83
C SER A 91 24.29 -52.64 80.07
N SER A 92 24.17 -53.23 81.25
CA SER A 92 24.63 -52.64 82.51
C SER A 92 25.29 -53.67 83.40
N TYR A 93 26.45 -53.30 83.98
CA TYR A 93 27.19 -54.13 84.92
C TYR A 93 27.16 -53.53 86.33
N SER A 94 26.72 -54.32 87.30
CA SER A 94 26.85 -53.99 88.71
C SER A 94 28.07 -54.71 89.30
N SER A 95 29.11 -53.95 89.69
CA SER A 95 30.26 -54.52 90.39
C SER A 95 29.93 -54.94 91.83
N GLY A 96 28.81 -54.48 92.39
CA GLY A 96 28.31 -54.91 93.69
C GLY A 96 27.64 -56.28 93.62
N ALA A 97 26.70 -56.42 92.67
CA ALA A 97 25.93 -57.66 92.46
C ALA A 97 26.67 -58.70 91.62
N LEU A 98 27.74 -58.29 90.93
CA LEU A 98 28.43 -59.07 89.91
C LEU A 98 27.47 -59.54 88.81
N VAL A 99 26.51 -58.69 88.39
CA VAL A 99 25.50 -59.02 87.37
C VAL A 99 25.57 -58.07 86.17
N TYR A 100 25.60 -58.66 84.97
CA TYR A 100 25.36 -58.01 83.69
C TYR A 100 23.91 -58.19 83.27
N THR A 101 23.17 -57.09 83.11
CA THR A 101 21.82 -57.11 82.54
C THR A 101 21.88 -56.52 81.13
N VAL A 102 21.32 -57.22 80.15
CA VAL A 102 21.44 -56.87 78.73
C VAL A 102 20.11 -57.04 78.00
N ILE A 103 19.84 -56.18 77.03
CA ILE A 103 18.77 -56.34 76.04
C ILE A 103 19.41 -56.42 74.65
N CYS A 104 19.05 -57.44 73.87
CA CYS A 104 19.27 -57.51 72.43
C CYS A 104 17.91 -57.49 71.72
N SER A 105 17.87 -57.02 70.48
CA SER A 105 16.68 -57.19 69.64
C SER A 105 17.03 -57.53 68.20
N ALA A 106 16.08 -58.17 67.52
CA ALA A 106 16.03 -58.27 66.06
C ALA A 106 14.65 -57.79 65.59
N HIS A 107 14.62 -57.14 64.44
CA HIS A 107 13.40 -56.53 63.88
C HIS A 107 13.24 -56.93 62.42
N ASN A 108 12.00 -56.87 61.92
CA ASN A 108 11.63 -57.39 60.61
C ASN A 108 12.10 -58.83 60.39
N VAL A 109 11.86 -59.67 61.41
CA VAL A 109 12.51 -60.98 61.45
C VAL A 109 11.99 -61.88 60.34
N ILE A 110 12.88 -62.67 59.77
CA ILE A 110 12.54 -63.91 59.09
C ILE A 110 11.87 -64.81 60.14
N ALA A 111 10.75 -65.43 59.78
CA ALA A 111 9.97 -66.26 60.70
C ALA A 111 10.84 -67.35 61.38
N LEU A 112 10.70 -67.49 62.70
CA LEU A 112 11.31 -68.57 63.47
C LEU A 112 10.28 -69.67 63.72
N GLY A 113 10.57 -70.88 63.25
CA GLY A 113 9.82 -72.08 63.62
C GLY A 113 10.31 -72.67 64.94
N THR A 114 9.53 -73.59 65.51
CA THR A 114 9.91 -74.34 66.74
C THR A 114 11.11 -75.29 66.54
N SER A 115 11.65 -75.38 65.33
CA SER A 115 12.89 -76.10 65.00
C SER A 115 14.14 -75.22 65.08
N ASN A 116 13.99 -73.89 65.17
CA ASN A 116 15.11 -72.96 65.29
C ASN A 116 15.54 -72.82 66.75
N ASN A 117 16.80 -72.42 66.95
CA ASN A 117 17.31 -72.03 68.26
C ASN A 117 17.76 -70.56 68.25
N ILE A 118 17.72 -69.94 69.43
CA ILE A 118 18.28 -68.62 69.72
C ILE A 118 19.53 -68.81 70.57
N THR A 119 20.61 -68.14 70.20
CA THR A 119 21.91 -68.25 70.88
C THR A 119 22.34 -66.89 71.42
N VAL A 120 22.66 -66.82 72.71
CA VAL A 120 23.27 -65.64 73.36
C VAL A 120 24.72 -65.96 73.66
N THR A 121 25.65 -65.19 73.09
CA THR A 121 27.09 -65.39 73.21
C THR A 121 27.76 -64.18 73.84
N THR A 122 28.77 -64.42 74.68
CA THR A 122 29.50 -63.40 75.41
C THR A 122 31.01 -63.52 75.21
N THR A 123 31.73 -62.40 75.18
CA THR A 123 33.20 -62.37 75.02
C THR A 123 33.87 -62.30 76.40
N ASP A 124 33.95 -63.44 77.10
CA ASP A 124 34.70 -63.54 78.36
C ASP A 124 36.12 -64.06 78.09
N PRO A 125 37.18 -63.26 78.35
CA PRO A 125 38.56 -63.68 78.13
C PRO A 125 39.10 -64.71 79.16
N GLY A 126 38.34 -65.11 80.19
CA GLY A 126 38.84 -65.81 81.38
C GLY A 126 37.96 -66.92 81.99
N GLY A 127 36.76 -67.21 81.50
CA GLY A 127 35.93 -68.34 81.98
C GLY A 127 35.30 -68.12 83.36
N ASN A 128 34.86 -66.89 83.64
CA ASN A 128 34.38 -66.43 84.95
C ASN A 128 32.85 -66.28 85.07
N ALA A 129 32.07 -66.68 84.05
CA ALA A 129 30.61 -66.69 84.12
C ALA A 129 30.12 -67.78 85.09
N THR A 130 29.32 -67.42 86.09
CA THR A 130 28.85 -68.39 87.10
C THR A 130 27.38 -68.76 86.94
N GLY A 131 26.59 -68.00 86.18
CA GLY A 131 25.18 -68.30 85.91
C GLY A 131 24.57 -67.34 84.89
N ALA A 132 23.48 -67.76 84.24
CA ALA A 132 22.79 -66.93 83.24
C ALA A 132 21.28 -67.18 83.24
N ALA A 133 20.52 -66.11 83.06
CA ALA A 133 19.08 -66.10 82.86
C ALA A 133 18.75 -65.35 81.57
N ILE A 134 17.88 -65.90 80.72
CA ILE A 134 17.51 -65.34 79.42
C ILE A 134 16.00 -65.46 79.25
N SER A 135 15.37 -64.40 78.79
CA SER A 135 13.98 -64.39 78.36
C SER A 135 13.87 -63.78 76.96
N VAL A 136 12.98 -64.34 76.14
CA VAL A 136 12.79 -63.94 74.75
C VAL A 136 11.31 -63.71 74.47
N TYR A 137 10.99 -62.56 73.88
CA TYR A 137 9.63 -62.12 73.60
C TYR A 137 9.46 -61.67 72.15
N GLU A 138 8.25 -61.87 71.63
CA GLU A 138 7.84 -61.39 70.31
C GLU A 138 6.92 -60.17 70.44
N PHE A 139 7.20 -59.14 69.66
CA PHE A 139 6.39 -57.92 69.55
C PHE A 139 6.05 -57.62 68.08
N SER A 140 4.82 -57.17 67.81
CA SER A 140 4.39 -56.65 66.51
C SER A 140 4.23 -55.13 66.56
N GLY A 141 4.20 -54.47 65.40
CA GLY A 141 3.93 -53.03 65.28
C GLY A 141 5.11 -52.09 65.53
N LEU A 142 6.34 -52.62 65.62
CA LEU A 142 7.58 -51.81 65.71
C LEU A 142 8.15 -51.50 64.32
N LEU A 143 8.93 -50.42 64.22
CA LEU A 143 9.66 -50.10 62.99
C LEU A 143 10.60 -51.26 62.60
N PRO A 144 10.59 -51.69 61.33
CA PRO A 144 11.42 -52.81 60.89
C PRO A 144 12.90 -52.43 60.71
N ALA A 145 13.21 -51.15 60.49
CA ALA A 145 14.57 -50.63 60.37
C ALA A 145 14.81 -49.51 61.39
N SER A 146 15.94 -49.59 62.10
CA SER A 146 16.33 -48.63 63.17
C SER A 146 15.23 -48.30 64.20
N PRO A 147 14.53 -49.31 64.77
CA PRO A 147 13.47 -49.05 65.75
C PRO A 147 13.97 -48.62 67.12
N LEU A 148 15.20 -48.97 67.52
CA LEU A 148 15.76 -48.54 68.79
C LEU A 148 15.80 -47.00 68.83
N ASP A 149 15.19 -46.41 69.85
CA ASP A 149 15.10 -44.97 70.00
C ASP A 149 16.01 -44.45 71.12
N GLN A 150 15.66 -44.70 72.38
CA GLN A 150 16.46 -44.28 73.53
C GLN A 150 16.75 -45.44 74.47
N ILE A 151 17.86 -45.31 75.19
CA ILE A 151 18.28 -46.30 76.19
C ILE A 151 18.68 -45.61 77.49
N SER A 152 18.59 -46.33 78.60
CA SER A 152 19.15 -45.91 79.88
C SER A 152 19.54 -47.13 80.69
N SER A 153 20.47 -46.94 81.63
CA SER A 153 20.94 -48.00 82.49
C SER A 153 21.43 -47.45 83.81
N ALA A 154 21.16 -48.18 84.89
CA ALA A 154 21.72 -47.89 86.19
C ALA A 154 21.90 -49.18 87.00
N PHE A 155 22.64 -49.06 88.09
CA PHE A 155 22.86 -50.12 89.06
C PHE A 155 22.89 -49.51 90.45
N GLY A 156 22.65 -50.32 91.47
CA GLY A 156 22.56 -49.82 92.84
C GLY A 156 23.01 -50.84 93.89
N PRO A 157 23.15 -50.37 95.14
CA PRO A 157 23.58 -51.18 96.27
C PRO A 157 22.46 -52.11 96.76
N SER A 158 22.75 -52.88 97.80
CA SER A 158 21.81 -53.74 98.53
C SER A 158 20.73 -52.99 99.30
N GLY A 159 19.62 -53.65 99.65
CA GLY A 159 18.53 -53.07 100.44
C GLY A 159 17.25 -53.92 100.58
N THR A 160 16.50 -53.70 101.67
CA THR A 160 15.23 -54.37 102.01
C THR A 160 14.10 -53.38 102.33
N PRO A 161 13.12 -53.13 101.44
CA PRO A 161 13.15 -53.44 100.01
C PRO A 161 14.06 -52.44 99.24
N ALA A 162 14.63 -52.89 98.12
CA ALA A 162 15.44 -52.04 97.24
C ALA A 162 14.59 -51.46 96.11
N ALA A 163 14.55 -50.13 95.99
CA ALA A 163 14.01 -49.46 94.81
C ALA A 163 15.01 -49.59 93.66
N VAL A 164 14.62 -50.28 92.58
CA VAL A 164 15.44 -50.47 91.40
C VAL A 164 14.93 -49.59 90.26
N SER A 165 15.85 -49.04 89.48
CA SER A 165 15.50 -48.15 88.36
C SER A 165 16.61 -48.14 87.33
N SER A 166 16.25 -48.14 86.05
CA SER A 166 17.20 -47.95 84.94
C SER A 166 17.74 -46.52 84.85
N GLY A 167 17.14 -45.56 85.56
CA GLY A 167 17.29 -44.13 85.26
C GLY A 167 16.44 -43.69 84.07
N ASP A 168 16.20 -42.39 83.95
CA ASP A 168 15.44 -41.83 82.83
C ASP A 168 16.29 -41.90 81.54
N THR A 169 15.67 -42.28 80.43
CA THR A 169 16.22 -42.13 79.07
C THR A 169 16.32 -40.65 78.70
N ALA A 170 17.01 -40.34 77.59
CA ALA A 170 16.74 -39.06 76.92
C ALA A 170 15.27 -39.03 76.41
N MET A 171 14.80 -37.85 75.99
CA MET A 171 13.48 -37.70 75.37
C MET A 171 13.39 -38.59 74.13
N THR A 172 12.34 -39.41 74.06
CA THR A 172 12.08 -40.21 72.87
C THR A 172 11.84 -39.34 71.64
N THR A 173 12.24 -39.82 70.45
CA THR A 173 12.21 -39.04 69.20
C THR A 173 10.84 -39.06 68.51
N GLN A 174 9.95 -39.99 68.88
CA GLN A 174 8.56 -40.00 68.44
C GLN A 174 7.58 -40.31 69.59
N ALA A 175 6.30 -40.04 69.32
CA ALA A 175 5.21 -40.59 70.11
C ALA A 175 4.96 -42.05 69.67
N ASN A 176 4.29 -42.85 70.51
CA ASN A 176 4.04 -44.27 70.25
C ASN A 176 5.33 -45.12 70.28
N GLU A 177 5.72 -45.56 71.48
CA GLU A 177 6.91 -46.42 71.69
C GLU A 177 6.64 -47.60 72.62
N LEU A 178 7.42 -48.67 72.41
CA LEU A 178 7.58 -49.77 73.35
C LEU A 178 8.70 -49.43 74.31
N LEU A 179 8.41 -49.37 75.60
CA LEU A 179 9.40 -49.32 76.68
C LEU A 179 9.62 -50.75 77.17
N PHE A 180 10.86 -51.26 77.06
CA PHE A 180 11.21 -52.60 77.53
C PHE A 180 12.30 -52.53 78.59
N GLY A 181 12.00 -53.02 79.80
CA GLY A 181 12.88 -52.97 80.97
C GLY A 181 13.35 -54.36 81.39
N ALA A 182 14.60 -54.47 81.82
CA ALA A 182 15.16 -55.69 82.39
C ALA A 182 15.98 -55.39 83.65
N PHE A 183 15.88 -56.29 84.64
CA PHE A 183 16.49 -56.16 85.97
C PHE A 183 17.16 -57.47 86.36
N GLY A 184 18.43 -57.38 86.72
CA GLY A 184 19.21 -58.47 87.32
C GLY A 184 19.61 -58.08 88.73
N ALA A 185 19.43 -58.99 89.69
CA ALA A 185 19.78 -58.74 91.08
C ALA A 185 20.32 -60.00 91.75
N ASP A 186 20.90 -59.78 92.91
CA ASP A 186 21.60 -60.81 93.64
C ASP A 186 21.38 -60.73 95.16
N ASP A 187 21.10 -61.88 95.75
CA ASP A 187 20.44 -62.07 97.05
C ASP A 187 20.47 -63.54 97.51
N ASP A 188 20.80 -63.85 98.77
CA ASP A 188 20.66 -65.22 99.32
C ASP A 188 19.17 -65.60 99.57
N SER A 189 18.25 -64.62 99.50
CA SER A 189 16.80 -64.76 99.70
C SER A 189 16.02 -65.07 98.40
N SER A 190 14.66 -65.09 98.46
CA SER A 190 13.77 -65.22 97.30
C SER A 190 13.06 -63.89 97.05
N PRO A 191 13.74 -62.89 96.46
CA PRO A 191 13.16 -61.57 96.34
C PRO A 191 12.00 -61.58 95.36
N VAL A 192 10.93 -60.86 95.71
CA VAL A 192 9.76 -60.65 94.86
C VAL A 192 9.93 -59.29 94.19
N PHE A 193 9.93 -59.26 92.86
CA PHE A 193 9.88 -58.01 92.12
C PHE A 193 8.46 -57.52 91.97
N THR A 194 8.24 -56.28 92.36
CA THR A 194 7.01 -55.54 92.13
C THR A 194 7.30 -54.43 91.14
N THR A 195 6.65 -54.45 89.98
CA THR A 195 6.82 -53.42 88.93
C THR A 195 6.38 -52.04 89.42
N GLY A 196 6.95 -50.98 88.85
CA GLY A 196 6.44 -49.63 88.98
C GLY A 196 5.01 -49.54 88.43
N GLY A 197 4.20 -48.62 88.97
CA GLY A 197 2.73 -48.58 88.81
C GLY A 197 2.18 -48.35 87.38
N SER A 198 2.97 -48.55 86.33
CA SER A 198 2.57 -48.39 84.93
C SER A 198 3.17 -49.43 83.98
N TYR A 199 3.93 -50.40 84.48
CA TYR A 199 4.56 -51.46 83.68
C TYR A 199 3.86 -52.81 83.87
N THR A 200 3.82 -53.60 82.80
CA THR A 200 3.35 -54.99 82.82
C THR A 200 4.53 -55.91 83.03
N LEU A 201 4.50 -56.70 84.10
CA LEU A 201 5.51 -57.71 84.39
C LEU A 201 5.41 -58.86 83.37
N LEU A 202 6.50 -59.16 82.66
CA LEU A 202 6.57 -60.31 81.75
C LEU A 202 7.08 -61.55 82.47
N GLU A 203 8.13 -61.37 83.26
CA GLU A 203 8.77 -62.46 83.99
C GLU A 203 9.44 -61.91 85.26
N SER A 204 9.33 -62.65 86.35
CA SER A 204 10.11 -62.49 87.58
C SER A 204 10.36 -63.90 88.10
N VAL A 205 11.64 -64.29 88.08
CA VAL A 205 12.05 -65.66 88.42
C VAL A 205 13.30 -65.62 89.27
N ARG A 206 13.29 -66.52 90.26
CA ARG A 206 14.42 -66.81 91.13
C ARG A 206 15.19 -68.02 90.61
N PHE A 207 16.51 -67.98 90.71
CA PHE A 207 17.38 -69.13 90.47
C PHE A 207 18.00 -69.57 91.79
N GLY A 208 17.97 -70.88 92.08
CA GLY A 208 18.46 -71.41 93.37
C GLY A 208 19.95 -71.68 93.31
N GLY A 209 20.75 -70.94 94.09
CA GLY A 209 22.23 -70.98 94.11
C GLY A 209 22.80 -69.59 93.79
N GLY A 210 23.98 -69.21 94.33
CA GLY A 210 24.46 -67.81 94.34
C GLY A 210 24.58 -67.15 92.96
N LEU A 211 24.47 -65.83 92.84
CA LEU A 211 24.74 -65.00 91.64
C LEU A 211 24.31 -65.56 90.24
N PRO A 212 23.36 -64.94 89.50
CA PRO A 212 22.39 -63.93 89.91
C PRO A 212 21.15 -64.65 90.46
N THR A 213 20.70 -64.28 91.65
CA THR A 213 19.60 -65.03 92.26
C THR A 213 18.22 -64.58 91.78
N HIS A 214 18.12 -63.46 91.05
CA HIS A 214 16.85 -62.95 90.54
C HIS A 214 16.93 -62.19 89.21
N PHE A 215 16.04 -62.50 88.27
CA PHE A 215 15.89 -61.81 86.99
C PHE A 215 14.43 -61.40 86.76
N SER A 216 14.22 -60.20 86.24
CA SER A 216 12.89 -59.69 85.91
C SER A 216 12.86 -58.84 84.67
N THR A 217 11.73 -58.87 83.98
CA THR A 217 11.50 -58.12 82.75
C THR A 217 10.10 -57.55 82.74
N GLU A 218 9.97 -56.34 82.22
CA GLU A 218 8.70 -55.62 82.14
C GLU A 218 8.60 -54.85 80.84
N TYR A 219 7.38 -54.50 80.44
CA TYR A 219 7.17 -53.62 79.30
C TYR A 219 6.00 -52.65 79.51
N ARG A 220 6.00 -51.57 78.75
CA ARG A 220 4.89 -50.61 78.65
C ARG A 220 4.87 -50.00 77.26
N THR A 221 3.69 -49.76 76.70
CA THR A 221 3.54 -48.93 75.51
C THR A 221 3.16 -47.50 75.92
N VAL A 222 3.74 -46.49 75.26
CA VAL A 222 3.46 -45.06 75.51
C VAL A 222 3.02 -44.37 74.26
N SER A 223 2.16 -43.36 74.36
CA SER A 223 1.63 -42.61 73.20
C SER A 223 2.09 -41.15 73.14
N THR A 224 3.15 -40.80 73.87
CA THR A 224 3.69 -39.44 73.95
C THR A 224 5.20 -39.48 73.93
N THR A 225 5.87 -38.43 73.44
CA THR A 225 7.32 -38.28 73.62
C THR A 225 7.65 -37.99 75.09
N GLY A 226 8.69 -38.61 75.65
CA GLY A 226 9.08 -38.36 77.03
C GLY A 226 10.43 -38.98 77.40
N ALA A 227 10.96 -38.58 78.55
CA ALA A 227 12.02 -39.32 79.22
C ALA A 227 11.37 -40.42 80.06
N TYR A 228 11.79 -41.67 79.88
CA TYR A 228 11.19 -42.84 80.50
C TYR A 228 12.20 -43.66 81.29
N ARG A 229 11.76 -44.36 82.32
CA ARG A 229 12.60 -45.31 83.07
C ARG A 229 11.81 -46.58 83.33
N ALA A 230 12.51 -47.71 83.39
CA ALA A 230 12.00 -48.95 83.94
C ALA A 230 12.31 -48.94 85.44
N ASP A 231 11.30 -49.06 86.30
CA ASP A 231 11.45 -48.99 87.75
C ASP A 231 10.57 -49.99 88.49
N GLY A 232 10.97 -50.32 89.72
CA GLY A 232 10.25 -51.26 90.56
C GLY A 232 10.88 -51.40 91.93
N SER A 233 10.43 -52.41 92.67
CA SER A 233 10.91 -52.71 94.01
C SER A 233 11.20 -54.19 94.15
N LEU A 234 12.40 -54.52 94.61
CA LEU A 234 12.76 -55.88 95.03
C LEU A 234 12.59 -55.98 96.54
N SER A 235 11.90 -57.01 97.02
CA SER A 235 11.59 -57.17 98.44
C SER A 235 12.82 -57.28 99.34
N ASP A 236 13.92 -57.80 98.80
CA ASP A 236 15.22 -58.02 99.45
C ASP A 236 16.33 -58.06 98.37
N VAL A 237 17.55 -57.60 98.68
CA VAL A 237 18.71 -57.59 97.79
C VAL A 237 19.97 -57.51 98.64
N ASP A 238 20.87 -58.51 98.58
CA ASP A 238 22.05 -58.58 99.46
C ASP A 238 23.30 -57.88 98.90
N TRP A 239 23.59 -57.99 97.60
CA TRP A 239 24.85 -57.47 97.01
C TRP A 239 24.64 -56.43 95.90
N GLY A 240 23.40 -56.23 95.44
CA GLY A 240 22.98 -55.11 94.61
C GLY A 240 22.17 -55.53 93.39
N TRP A 241 21.98 -54.59 92.48
CA TRP A 241 21.15 -54.80 91.29
C TRP A 241 21.68 -54.05 90.06
N SER A 242 21.23 -54.46 88.88
CA SER A 242 21.52 -53.86 87.57
C SER A 242 20.24 -53.78 86.74
N ALA A 243 19.89 -52.59 86.27
CA ALA A 243 18.68 -52.32 85.51
C ALA A 243 18.99 -51.65 84.17
N VAL A 244 18.27 -52.03 83.13
CA VAL A 244 18.37 -51.46 81.77
C VAL A 244 16.99 -51.21 81.19
N ILE A 245 16.87 -50.19 80.35
CA ILE A 245 15.69 -49.91 79.52
C ILE A 245 16.13 -49.63 78.08
N ALA A 246 15.36 -50.15 77.13
CA ALA A 246 15.40 -49.76 75.72
C ALA A 246 13.99 -49.33 75.27
N THR A 247 13.91 -48.28 74.47
CA THR A 247 12.67 -47.81 73.86
C THR A 247 12.68 -48.06 72.35
N TYR A 248 11.55 -48.49 71.77
CA TYR A 248 11.43 -48.82 70.35
C TYR A 248 10.24 -48.13 69.69
N LYS A 249 10.48 -47.57 68.50
CA LYS A 249 9.52 -46.81 67.67
C LYS A 249 8.42 -47.69 67.07
N ALA A 250 7.18 -47.20 67.05
CA ALA A 250 6.06 -47.78 66.29
C ALA A 250 6.16 -47.51 64.78
N ALA A 251 5.65 -48.43 63.96
CA ALA A 251 5.40 -48.19 62.53
C ALA A 251 4.22 -47.21 62.31
N PRO A 252 4.25 -46.35 61.27
CA PRO A 252 3.22 -45.34 61.05
C PRO A 252 1.94 -45.91 60.40
N ASP A 253 0.79 -45.43 60.87
CA ASP A 253 -0.52 -45.62 60.22
C ASP A 253 -0.84 -44.45 59.29
N ILE A 254 -1.39 -44.79 58.12
CA ILE A 254 -1.84 -43.81 57.13
C ILE A 254 -3.33 -43.97 56.89
N THR A 255 -4.04 -42.85 56.71
CA THR A 255 -5.45 -42.85 56.33
C THR A 255 -5.65 -41.97 55.12
N LEU A 256 -6.21 -42.55 54.05
CA LEU A 256 -6.59 -41.83 52.84
C LEU A 256 -8.11 -41.90 52.69
N SER A 257 -8.75 -40.78 52.41
CA SER A 257 -10.17 -40.73 52.07
C SER A 257 -10.46 -39.68 51.02
N GLY A 258 -11.54 -39.88 50.29
CA GLY A 258 -12.05 -38.95 49.29
C GLY A 258 -13.34 -39.49 48.66
N THR A 259 -13.78 -38.84 47.59
CA THR A 259 -14.93 -39.25 46.80
C THR A 259 -14.49 -39.67 45.41
N LEU A 260 -14.96 -40.81 44.91
CA LEU A 260 -14.82 -41.19 43.49
C LEU A 260 -16.01 -40.64 42.71
N TYR A 261 -15.71 -39.95 41.61
CA TYR A 261 -16.71 -39.44 40.67
C TYR A 261 -16.56 -40.05 39.28
N SER A 262 -17.69 -40.27 38.60
CA SER A 262 -17.73 -40.66 37.18
C SER A 262 -17.49 -39.50 36.22
N ASP A 263 -17.36 -38.29 36.75
CA ASP A 263 -17.05 -37.05 36.05
C ASP A 263 -16.17 -36.15 36.94
N GLU A 264 -15.97 -34.89 36.56
CA GLU A 264 -15.15 -33.96 37.33
C GLU A 264 -15.92 -33.37 38.53
N GLY A 265 -16.13 -34.20 39.55
CA GLY A 265 -16.54 -33.77 40.90
C GLY A 265 -18.04 -33.55 41.10
N THR A 266 -18.91 -34.03 40.20
CA THR A 266 -20.36 -33.80 40.30
C THR A 266 -21.19 -35.08 40.50
N THR A 267 -20.86 -36.17 39.80
CA THR A 267 -21.62 -37.42 39.86
C THR A 267 -20.79 -38.50 40.57
N PRO A 268 -21.12 -38.87 41.82
CA PRO A 268 -20.39 -39.90 42.51
C PRO A 268 -20.55 -41.29 41.89
N ALA A 269 -19.48 -42.10 41.91
CA ALA A 269 -19.48 -43.47 41.41
C ALA A 269 -19.44 -44.47 42.59
N SER A 270 -20.60 -45.05 42.88
CA SER A 270 -20.79 -46.03 43.96
C SER A 270 -20.39 -47.46 43.56
N GLY A 271 -19.93 -48.25 44.53
CA GLY A 271 -19.70 -49.68 44.37
C GLY A 271 -18.40 -50.06 43.65
N GLN A 272 -17.46 -49.13 43.53
CA GLN A 272 -16.16 -49.34 42.89
C GLN A 272 -15.08 -49.64 43.93
N THR A 273 -14.12 -50.49 43.60
CA THR A 273 -13.00 -50.81 44.50
C THR A 273 -11.89 -49.78 44.31
N VAL A 274 -11.51 -49.07 45.37
CA VAL A 274 -10.33 -48.19 45.39
C VAL A 274 -9.19 -48.92 46.08
N ARG A 275 -8.01 -48.93 45.47
CA ARG A 275 -6.81 -49.60 45.98
C ARG A 275 -5.67 -48.61 46.20
N LEU A 276 -4.91 -48.83 47.28
CA LEU A 276 -3.69 -48.12 47.61
C LEU A 276 -2.47 -49.02 47.39
N VAL A 277 -1.51 -48.50 46.64
CA VAL A 277 -0.19 -49.07 46.40
C VAL A 277 0.87 -48.10 46.94
N VAL A 278 1.83 -48.65 47.69
CA VAL A 278 2.96 -47.90 48.26
C VAL A 278 4.23 -48.65 47.93
N GLU A 279 5.18 -47.98 47.27
CA GLU A 279 6.49 -48.54 46.89
C GLU A 279 6.38 -49.92 46.19
N GLY A 280 5.39 -50.09 45.32
CA GLY A 280 5.14 -51.35 44.59
C GLY A 280 4.39 -52.45 45.35
N ALA A 281 3.93 -52.20 46.58
CA ALA A 281 3.11 -53.13 47.34
C ALA A 281 1.66 -52.65 47.46
N SER A 282 0.69 -53.52 47.18
CA SER A 282 -0.73 -53.27 47.49
C SER A 282 -0.95 -53.39 49.00
N VAL A 283 -1.30 -52.29 49.65
CA VAL A 283 -1.38 -52.21 51.12
C VAL A 283 -2.80 -52.04 51.66
N GLY A 284 -3.78 -51.69 50.83
CA GLY A 284 -5.16 -51.56 51.30
C GLY A 284 -6.18 -51.31 50.18
N THR A 285 -7.45 -51.62 50.47
CA THR A 285 -8.59 -51.40 49.57
C THR A 285 -9.82 -50.94 50.34
N ASP A 286 -10.71 -50.19 49.68
CA ASP A 286 -12.06 -49.90 50.14
C ASP A 286 -13.06 -49.90 48.97
N ILE A 287 -14.35 -50.04 49.25
CA ILE A 287 -15.42 -49.99 48.22
C ILE A 287 -16.23 -48.72 48.41
N THR A 288 -16.40 -47.94 47.34
CA THR A 288 -17.11 -46.66 47.41
C THR A 288 -18.58 -46.84 47.79
N ASP A 289 -19.08 -45.98 48.68
CA ASP A 289 -20.48 -46.01 49.12
C ASP A 289 -21.44 -45.35 48.10
N ILE A 290 -22.72 -45.14 48.49
CA ILE A 290 -23.72 -44.52 47.60
C ILE A 290 -23.40 -43.06 47.23
N ASN A 291 -22.59 -42.38 48.03
CA ASN A 291 -22.12 -41.03 47.79
C ASN A 291 -20.75 -41.01 47.11
N GLY A 292 -20.19 -42.17 46.74
CA GLY A 292 -18.86 -42.31 46.15
C GLY A 292 -17.72 -42.24 47.16
N ASP A 293 -18.01 -42.16 48.47
CA ASP A 293 -17.00 -41.98 49.51
C ASP A 293 -16.19 -43.27 49.72
N TYR A 294 -14.88 -43.16 49.91
CA TYR A 294 -13.99 -44.25 50.29
C TYR A 294 -13.01 -43.82 51.41
N SER A 295 -12.57 -44.78 52.22
CA SER A 295 -11.55 -44.58 53.25
C SER A 295 -10.68 -45.82 53.47
N ILE A 296 -9.38 -45.67 53.19
CA ILE A 296 -8.36 -46.71 53.37
C ILE A 296 -7.48 -46.30 54.55
N THR A 297 -7.56 -47.06 55.64
CA THR A 297 -6.61 -46.96 56.77
C THR A 297 -5.75 -48.22 56.80
N THR A 298 -4.44 -48.06 56.73
CA THR A 298 -3.48 -49.17 56.81
C THR A 298 -2.16 -48.74 57.44
N THR A 299 -1.48 -49.68 58.07
CA THR A 299 -0.10 -49.53 58.53
C THR A 299 0.83 -49.78 57.35
N ILE A 300 1.83 -48.92 57.17
CA ILE A 300 2.80 -49.05 56.08
C ILE A 300 4.23 -49.15 56.60
N ASN A 301 5.10 -49.69 55.75
CA ASN A 301 6.52 -49.81 56.00
C ASN A 301 7.33 -49.19 54.84
N PRO A 302 7.41 -47.86 54.76
CA PRO A 302 8.10 -47.19 53.67
C PRO A 302 9.62 -47.21 53.87
N ALA A 303 10.37 -47.31 52.78
CA ALA A 303 11.84 -47.20 52.79
C ALA A 303 12.31 -45.79 53.21
N ASN A 304 11.52 -44.75 52.90
CA ASN A 304 11.76 -43.38 53.31
C ASN A 304 10.56 -42.79 54.06
N ILE A 305 10.71 -42.56 55.37
CA ILE A 305 9.65 -42.00 56.22
C ILE A 305 9.37 -40.50 55.98
N TRP A 306 10.30 -39.77 55.37
CA TRP A 306 10.16 -38.31 55.17
C TRP A 306 9.40 -37.93 53.90
N TYR A 307 9.32 -38.85 52.95
CA TYR A 307 8.69 -38.62 51.66
C TYR A 307 8.30 -39.97 51.05
N ILE A 308 7.00 -40.25 51.07
CA ILE A 308 6.43 -41.55 50.69
C ILE A 308 5.54 -41.33 49.47
N PRO A 309 5.96 -41.78 48.27
CA PRO A 309 5.13 -41.70 47.09
C PRO A 309 4.03 -42.77 47.13
N LEU A 310 2.80 -42.35 46.86
CA LEU A 310 1.58 -43.14 46.95
C LEU A 310 0.89 -43.21 45.59
N LEU A 311 0.38 -44.40 45.25
CA LEU A 311 -0.46 -44.63 44.09
C LEU A 311 -1.83 -45.11 44.55
N VAL A 312 -2.87 -44.36 44.20
CA VAL A 312 -4.27 -44.75 44.42
C VAL A 312 -4.94 -44.93 43.07
N TYR A 313 -5.60 -46.06 42.86
CA TYR A 313 -6.33 -46.33 41.62
C TYR A 313 -7.63 -47.08 41.87
N VAL A 314 -8.53 -47.06 40.90
CA VAL A 314 -9.79 -47.82 40.93
C VAL A 314 -9.57 -49.15 40.20
N ASP A 315 -9.89 -50.26 40.84
CA ASP A 315 -9.50 -51.63 40.48
C ASP A 315 -10.71 -52.48 40.08
N ASP A 316 -10.60 -53.23 38.97
CA ASP A 316 -11.60 -54.15 38.42
C ASP A 316 -13.01 -53.50 38.28
N SER A 317 -13.04 -52.27 37.76
CA SER A 317 -14.19 -51.36 37.83
C SER A 317 -14.76 -51.00 36.44
N THR A 318 -15.93 -50.33 36.41
CA THR A 318 -16.47 -49.70 35.19
C THR A 318 -15.94 -48.28 34.96
N VAL A 319 -15.24 -47.75 35.96
CA VAL A 319 -14.63 -46.41 36.02
C VAL A 319 -13.15 -46.60 36.30
N ASP A 320 -12.30 -46.08 35.43
CA ASP A 320 -10.86 -46.08 35.63
C ASP A 320 -10.43 -44.71 36.12
N ALA A 321 -9.68 -44.65 37.24
CA ALA A 321 -9.10 -43.42 37.75
C ALA A 321 -7.79 -43.74 38.45
N THR A 322 -6.79 -42.86 38.33
CA THR A 322 -5.50 -43.01 39.00
C THR A 322 -5.05 -41.67 39.58
N THR A 323 -4.57 -41.69 40.82
CA THR A 323 -3.96 -40.53 41.47
C THR A 323 -2.59 -40.94 42.00
N VAL A 324 -1.57 -40.12 41.70
CA VAL A 324 -0.27 -40.20 42.34
C VAL A 324 -0.12 -39.01 43.27
N THR A 325 0.21 -39.30 44.53
CA THR A 325 0.53 -38.29 45.53
C THR A 325 1.78 -38.68 46.32
N ALA A 326 2.21 -37.83 47.24
CA ALA A 326 3.23 -38.17 48.21
C ALA A 326 2.90 -37.57 49.58
N MET A 327 3.43 -38.21 50.62
CA MET A 327 3.25 -37.77 52.00
C MET A 327 4.50 -37.81 52.88
N ASP A 328 4.48 -37.01 53.96
CA ASP A 328 5.48 -36.98 55.04
C ASP A 328 4.95 -37.72 56.28
N SER A 329 5.69 -38.72 56.77
CA SER A 329 5.25 -39.55 57.91
C SER A 329 5.56 -38.95 59.28
N THR A 330 6.13 -37.75 59.38
CA THR A 330 6.36 -37.09 60.69
C THR A 330 5.09 -36.62 61.39
N ILE A 331 3.96 -36.70 60.70
CA ILE A 331 2.64 -36.50 61.27
C ILE A 331 2.22 -37.84 61.88
N ASN A 332 2.14 -37.94 63.22
CA ASN A 332 1.83 -39.15 64.02
C ASN A 332 0.48 -39.86 63.73
N SER A 333 -0.15 -39.54 62.60
CA SER A 333 -1.13 -40.30 61.82
C SER A 333 -1.34 -39.48 60.54
N ALA A 334 -0.63 -39.83 59.45
CA ALA A 334 -0.72 -39.06 58.21
C ALA A 334 -2.09 -39.30 57.56
N THR A 335 -2.93 -38.26 57.56
CA THR A 335 -4.29 -38.31 56.98
C THR A 335 -4.36 -37.40 55.75
N ILE A 336 -4.75 -37.95 54.60
CA ILE A 336 -5.19 -37.18 53.43
C ILE A 336 -6.69 -37.41 53.29
N SER A 337 -7.49 -36.38 53.55
CA SER A 337 -8.95 -36.53 53.66
C SER A 337 -9.74 -36.10 52.43
N ASP A 338 -9.10 -35.46 51.46
CA ASP A 338 -9.70 -34.83 50.28
C ASP A 338 -9.12 -35.41 48.97
N LEU A 339 -8.77 -36.70 48.98
CA LEU A 339 -8.18 -37.41 47.85
C LEU A 339 -9.24 -37.84 46.83
N ASP A 340 -9.93 -36.86 46.24
CA ASP A 340 -10.96 -37.15 45.24
C ASP A 340 -10.38 -37.80 43.97
N LEU A 341 -11.12 -38.76 43.42
CA LEU A 341 -10.78 -39.49 42.20
C LEU A 341 -11.79 -39.17 41.11
N TYR A 342 -11.32 -39.02 39.87
CA TYR A 342 -12.15 -38.70 38.71
C TYR A 342 -11.94 -39.72 37.61
N ALA A 343 -13.03 -40.24 37.04
CA ALA A 343 -12.99 -41.11 35.87
C ALA A 343 -12.14 -40.53 34.73
N ASP A 344 -11.41 -41.40 34.03
CA ASP A 344 -10.54 -41.07 32.91
C ASP A 344 -9.46 -40.01 33.25
N ARG A 345 -9.00 -39.96 34.51
CA ARG A 345 -7.95 -39.02 34.94
C ARG A 345 -6.77 -39.71 35.60
N LEU A 346 -5.57 -39.24 35.23
CA LEU A 346 -4.36 -39.38 36.02
C LEU A 346 -4.12 -38.08 36.78
N ILE A 347 -4.45 -38.05 38.06
CA ILE A 347 -4.30 -36.86 38.91
C ILE A 347 -2.91 -36.87 39.53
N ILE A 348 -2.19 -35.76 39.36
CA ILE A 348 -0.93 -35.50 40.04
C ILE A 348 -1.17 -34.43 41.08
N ARG A 349 -0.90 -34.76 42.34
CA ARG A 349 -0.96 -33.84 43.47
C ARG A 349 0.13 -34.13 44.48
N LEU A 350 0.52 -33.13 45.26
CA LEU A 350 1.53 -33.27 46.31
C LEU A 350 0.91 -32.80 47.62
N ASP A 351 0.61 -33.72 48.53
CA ASP A 351 -0.20 -33.43 49.72
C ASP A 351 0.63 -33.11 50.96
N THR A 352 1.80 -33.74 51.17
CA THR A 352 2.71 -33.37 52.27
C THR A 352 4.18 -33.62 51.91
N GLY A 353 5.06 -32.67 52.31
CA GLY A 353 6.51 -32.72 52.07
C GLY A 353 6.95 -32.44 50.62
N GLY A 354 8.11 -31.79 50.41
CA GLY A 354 8.72 -31.59 49.08
C GLY A 354 8.29 -30.33 48.31
N ALA A 355 9.02 -30.00 47.23
CA ALA A 355 8.77 -28.81 46.39
C ALA A 355 7.91 -29.09 45.15
N SER A 356 7.93 -30.33 44.64
CA SER A 356 7.18 -30.80 43.46
C SER A 356 7.20 -32.32 43.42
N LEU A 357 6.17 -32.95 42.85
CA LEU A 357 6.17 -34.37 42.51
C LEU A 357 6.86 -34.56 41.14
N ASP A 358 7.65 -35.61 40.96
CA ASP A 358 8.29 -35.93 39.67
C ASP A 358 7.98 -37.36 39.16
N THR A 359 8.47 -37.69 37.96
CA THR A 359 8.29 -39.03 37.37
C THR A 359 9.06 -40.12 38.12
N GLY A 360 10.07 -39.77 38.90
CA GLY A 360 10.79 -40.67 39.80
C GLY A 360 9.90 -41.08 40.97
N ASP A 361 9.19 -40.13 41.55
CA ASP A 361 8.19 -40.39 42.58
C ASP A 361 7.07 -41.30 42.05
N MET A 362 6.57 -41.03 40.84
CA MET A 362 5.59 -41.91 40.17
C MET A 362 6.15 -43.32 39.93
N SER A 363 7.41 -43.41 39.46
CA SER A 363 8.08 -44.69 39.26
C SER A 363 8.25 -45.45 40.57
N ASN A 364 8.55 -44.76 41.68
CA ASN A 364 8.73 -45.36 43.00
C ASN A 364 7.38 -45.79 43.60
N ALA A 365 6.31 -45.00 43.44
CA ALA A 365 4.96 -45.36 43.93
C ALA A 365 4.50 -46.70 43.34
N LYS A 366 4.72 -46.90 42.04
CA LYS A 366 4.35 -48.12 41.30
C LYS A 366 5.40 -49.23 41.40
N ASP A 367 6.69 -48.89 41.38
CA ASP A 367 7.84 -49.81 41.27
C ASP A 367 7.56 -50.96 40.27
N SER A 368 7.60 -52.21 40.73
CA SER A 368 7.37 -53.41 39.93
C SER A 368 5.90 -53.84 39.89
N TYR A 369 5.00 -53.11 40.56
CA TYR A 369 3.57 -53.38 40.57
C TYR A 369 2.95 -53.08 39.21
N SER A 370 2.10 -53.98 38.72
CA SER A 370 1.44 -53.84 37.44
C SER A 370 -0.02 -54.24 37.53
N ASP A 371 -0.89 -53.37 37.04
CA ASP A 371 -2.32 -53.58 36.89
C ASP A 371 -2.78 -52.86 35.60
N SER A 372 -3.82 -53.37 34.93
CA SER A 372 -4.34 -52.74 33.71
C SER A 372 -5.06 -51.42 33.96
N ASP A 373 -5.58 -51.23 35.18
CA ASP A 373 -6.42 -50.08 35.53
C ASP A 373 -5.58 -48.89 36.02
N ILE A 374 -4.26 -49.09 36.17
CA ILE A 374 -3.30 -48.01 36.41
C ILE A 374 -3.09 -47.25 35.09
N LEU A 375 -3.53 -46.00 35.08
CA LEU A 375 -3.56 -45.15 33.89
C LEU A 375 -2.21 -44.51 33.52
N TYR A 376 -1.08 -45.12 33.92
CA TYR A 376 0.23 -44.70 33.44
C TYR A 376 1.30 -45.80 33.45
N SER A 377 2.35 -45.51 32.68
CA SER A 377 3.61 -46.25 32.69
C SER A 377 4.79 -45.28 32.66
N ILE A 378 5.90 -45.69 33.29
CA ILE A 378 7.18 -44.97 33.25
C ILE A 378 8.18 -45.84 32.50
N SER A 379 8.69 -45.33 31.38
CA SER A 379 9.89 -45.85 30.71
C SER A 379 11.01 -44.90 31.03
N TRP A 380 11.68 -45.11 32.16
CA TRP A 380 12.51 -44.11 32.82
C TRP A 380 13.39 -43.29 31.84
N PRO A 381 13.30 -41.95 31.85
CA PRO A 381 12.49 -41.08 32.72
C PRO A 381 11.10 -40.69 32.16
N ASP A 382 10.68 -41.25 31.03
CA ASP A 382 9.50 -40.77 30.29
C ASP A 382 8.18 -41.31 30.85
N LEU A 383 7.19 -40.43 30.99
CA LEU A 383 5.82 -40.73 31.40
C LEU A 383 4.93 -40.95 30.17
N THR A 384 4.22 -42.07 30.15
CA THR A 384 3.11 -42.31 29.21
C THR A 384 1.83 -42.55 29.99
N VAL A 385 0.84 -41.66 29.80
CA VAL A 385 -0.52 -41.82 30.32
C VAL A 385 -1.25 -42.82 29.43
N THR A 386 -1.84 -43.83 30.05
CA THR A 386 -2.54 -44.93 29.37
C THR A 386 -4.06 -44.73 29.47
N GLY A 387 -4.79 -45.34 28.53
CA GLY A 387 -6.23 -45.15 28.34
C GLY A 387 -6.55 -44.18 27.20
N ALA A 388 -7.56 -44.53 26.40
CA ALA A 388 -7.82 -43.88 25.12
C ALA A 388 -8.29 -42.42 25.24
N ASN A 389 -8.87 -42.04 26.38
CA ASN A 389 -9.45 -40.73 26.63
C ASN A 389 -8.94 -40.11 27.95
N THR A 390 -7.83 -40.62 28.48
CA THR A 390 -7.32 -40.21 29.80
C THR A 390 -6.68 -38.82 29.77
N GLU A 391 -6.98 -38.02 30.78
CA GLU A 391 -6.38 -36.70 31.00
C GLU A 391 -5.34 -36.72 32.12
N LEU A 392 -4.15 -36.19 31.83
CA LEU A 392 -3.17 -35.84 32.85
C LEU A 392 -3.61 -34.56 33.53
N TYR A 393 -3.92 -34.63 34.83
CA TYR A 393 -4.45 -33.51 35.58
C TYR A 393 -3.52 -33.11 36.73
N VAL A 394 -2.88 -31.94 36.60
CA VAL A 394 -2.12 -31.31 37.70
C VAL A 394 -3.10 -30.48 38.54
N ALA A 395 -3.44 -31.01 39.71
CA ALA A 395 -4.48 -30.46 40.57
C ALA A 395 -4.13 -29.07 41.15
N SER A 396 -5.16 -28.27 41.43
CA SER A 396 -5.01 -26.90 41.96
C SER A 396 -4.21 -26.88 43.27
N GLY A 397 -3.24 -25.97 43.38
CA GLY A 397 -2.40 -25.83 44.57
C GLY A 397 -1.21 -26.81 44.66
N HIS A 398 -1.10 -27.75 43.72
CA HIS A 398 -0.03 -28.75 43.69
C HIS A 398 0.95 -28.52 42.53
N SER A 399 2.14 -29.11 42.61
CA SER A 399 3.22 -28.92 41.63
C SER A 399 3.68 -30.26 41.04
N PHE A 400 3.95 -30.27 39.74
CA PHE A 400 4.52 -31.40 38.99
C PHE A 400 5.74 -30.94 38.17
N THR A 401 6.87 -31.65 38.32
CA THR A 401 8.12 -31.40 37.58
C THR A 401 8.61 -32.72 36.98
N PRO A 402 8.13 -33.12 35.79
CA PRO A 402 8.56 -34.39 35.18
C PRO A 402 10.07 -34.41 34.93
N SER A 403 10.71 -35.56 35.15
CA SER A 403 12.15 -35.75 34.89
C SER A 403 12.43 -36.12 33.43
N GLY A 404 11.40 -36.49 32.67
CA GLY A 404 11.48 -36.88 31.25
C GLY A 404 10.31 -36.36 30.43
N ASN A 405 10.17 -36.87 29.20
CA ASN A 405 9.09 -36.51 28.29
C ASN A 405 7.75 -37.04 28.80
N VAL A 406 6.67 -36.37 28.44
CA VAL A 406 5.31 -36.74 28.82
C VAL A 406 4.49 -37.01 27.57
N THR A 407 3.85 -38.17 27.49
CA THR A 407 2.86 -38.48 26.44
C THR A 407 1.51 -38.68 27.09
N THR A 408 0.50 -37.92 26.65
CA THR A 408 -0.87 -37.99 27.19
C THR A 408 -1.91 -37.70 26.11
N THR A 409 -3.14 -38.18 26.30
CA THR A 409 -4.24 -37.83 25.39
C THR A 409 -4.73 -36.41 25.65
N HIS A 410 -4.99 -36.09 26.92
CA HIS A 410 -5.41 -34.75 27.34
C HIS A 410 -4.51 -34.23 28.47
N MET A 411 -4.39 -32.90 28.59
CA MET A 411 -3.61 -32.24 29.62
C MET A 411 -4.44 -31.15 30.29
N LYS A 412 -4.51 -31.15 31.62
CA LYS A 412 -5.12 -30.07 32.41
C LYS A 412 -4.24 -29.63 33.55
N ILE A 413 -4.05 -28.32 33.65
CA ILE A 413 -3.15 -27.69 34.61
C ILE A 413 -3.94 -26.65 35.39
N LEU A 414 -4.33 -27.01 36.61
CA LEU A 414 -4.84 -26.05 37.61
C LEU A 414 -3.79 -25.73 38.68
N GLY A 415 -2.81 -26.63 38.89
CA GLY A 415 -1.63 -26.40 39.72
C GLY A 415 -0.46 -25.76 38.97
N THR A 416 0.78 -26.13 39.32
CA THR A 416 2.02 -25.70 38.67
C THR A 416 2.69 -26.86 37.94
N LEU A 417 2.83 -26.75 36.62
CA LEU A 417 3.63 -27.67 35.80
C LEU A 417 4.95 -27.00 35.44
N THR A 418 6.08 -27.56 35.90
CA THR A 418 7.43 -27.09 35.55
C THR A 418 8.03 -28.01 34.48
N ALA A 419 8.04 -27.53 33.23
CA ALA A 419 8.31 -28.34 32.06
C ALA A 419 9.81 -28.61 31.79
N GLY A 420 10.71 -27.77 32.31
CA GLY A 420 12.15 -27.88 32.05
C GLY A 420 12.48 -27.82 30.55
N SER A 421 13.21 -28.81 30.05
CA SER A 421 13.52 -29.00 28.62
C SER A 421 12.76 -30.16 27.98
N ASN A 422 11.72 -30.69 28.65
CA ASN A 422 11.02 -31.89 28.24
C ASN A 422 10.10 -31.65 27.05
N THR A 423 9.75 -32.73 26.36
CA THR A 423 8.71 -32.74 25.32
C THR A 423 7.40 -33.28 25.87
N PHE A 424 6.30 -32.55 25.62
CA PHE A 424 4.94 -32.95 25.97
C PHE A 424 4.19 -33.30 24.69
N THR A 425 3.93 -34.59 24.46
CA THR A 425 3.17 -35.08 23.31
C THR A 425 1.71 -35.24 23.71
N VAL A 426 0.83 -34.44 23.09
CA VAL A 426 -0.60 -34.37 23.43
C VAL A 426 -1.45 -34.61 22.19
N SER A 427 -2.32 -35.61 22.22
CA SER A 427 -3.17 -35.96 21.06
C SER A 427 -4.57 -35.31 21.08
N GLY A 428 -4.94 -34.63 22.17
CA GLY A 428 -6.21 -33.93 22.31
C GLY A 428 -6.08 -32.58 23.03
N ASN A 429 -6.96 -32.31 24.01
CA ASN A 429 -7.08 -31.00 24.64
C ASN A 429 -5.91 -30.64 25.57
N TRP A 430 -5.58 -29.35 25.63
CA TRP A 430 -4.66 -28.76 26.58
C TRP A 430 -5.34 -27.59 27.30
N GLU A 431 -5.65 -27.76 28.57
CA GLU A 431 -6.32 -26.78 29.41
C GLU A 431 -5.37 -26.24 30.49
N TYR A 432 -5.14 -24.93 30.55
CA TYR A 432 -4.33 -24.35 31.62
C TYR A 432 -4.75 -22.93 32.01
N THR A 433 -6.06 -22.75 32.14
CA THR A 433 -6.71 -21.49 32.49
C THR A 433 -6.15 -20.92 33.81
N ASN A 434 -6.37 -21.59 34.93
CA ASN A 434 -6.01 -21.08 36.27
C ASN A 434 -4.64 -21.54 36.77
N GLY A 435 -4.07 -22.60 36.21
CA GLY A 435 -2.75 -23.10 36.61
C GLY A 435 -1.58 -22.33 36.01
N THR A 436 -0.38 -22.69 36.45
CA THR A 436 0.90 -22.16 35.96
C THR A 436 1.60 -23.23 35.13
N PHE A 437 1.94 -22.89 33.88
CA PHE A 437 2.84 -23.69 33.06
C PHE A 437 4.18 -22.95 32.96
N ASP A 438 5.15 -23.36 33.78
CA ASP A 438 6.52 -22.89 33.66
C ASP A 438 7.20 -23.67 32.53
N TYR A 439 7.09 -23.09 31.34
CA TYR A 439 7.44 -23.74 30.07
C TYR A 439 8.95 -23.96 29.87
N GLY A 440 9.84 -23.31 30.65
CA GLY A 440 11.30 -23.45 30.49
C GLY A 440 11.79 -23.32 29.03
N THR A 441 12.42 -24.38 28.52
CA THR A 441 12.82 -24.53 27.10
C THR A 441 12.10 -25.71 26.43
N SER A 442 10.94 -26.10 26.97
CA SER A 442 10.17 -27.27 26.56
C SER A 442 9.64 -27.21 25.13
N THR A 443 9.19 -28.36 24.64
CA THR A 443 8.42 -28.47 23.39
C THR A 443 7.07 -29.11 23.69
N VAL A 444 5.98 -28.53 23.20
CA VAL A 444 4.66 -29.14 23.25
C VAL A 444 4.25 -29.57 21.84
N ASP A 445 4.00 -30.85 21.65
CA ASP A 445 3.67 -31.46 20.37
C ASP A 445 2.20 -31.90 20.34
N PHE A 446 1.37 -31.12 19.66
CA PHE A 446 -0.04 -31.40 19.41
C PHE A 446 -0.19 -32.34 18.22
N THR A 447 -0.24 -33.64 18.49
CA THR A 447 -0.20 -34.72 17.48
C THR A 447 -1.58 -35.15 16.98
N GLY A 448 -2.66 -34.76 17.65
CA GLY A 448 -4.04 -35.06 17.27
C GLY A 448 -4.94 -33.83 17.28
N SER A 449 -6.24 -34.04 17.11
CA SER A 449 -7.23 -32.95 17.09
C SER A 449 -7.66 -32.59 18.51
N GLY A 450 -7.52 -31.31 18.86
CA GLY A 450 -7.80 -30.84 20.22
C GLY A 450 -7.82 -29.32 20.34
N THR A 451 -8.27 -28.85 21.49
CA THR A 451 -8.35 -27.42 21.82
C THR A 451 -7.32 -27.03 22.88
N ILE A 452 -6.60 -25.93 22.63
CA ILE A 452 -5.77 -25.24 23.62
C ILE A 452 -6.65 -24.19 24.29
N SER A 453 -7.03 -24.46 25.54
CA SER A 453 -7.96 -23.67 26.33
C SER A 453 -7.23 -22.80 27.34
N VAL A 454 -7.20 -21.50 27.06
CA VAL A 454 -6.71 -20.44 27.94
C VAL A 454 -7.81 -19.40 28.14
N ASP A 455 -8.80 -19.70 28.99
CA ASP A 455 -9.94 -18.79 29.20
C ASP A 455 -9.66 -17.73 30.26
N LEU A 456 -8.68 -16.87 29.98
CA LEU A 456 -8.37 -15.69 30.80
C LEU A 456 -8.32 -14.44 29.94
N SER A 457 -8.69 -13.30 30.53
CA SER A 457 -8.61 -12.00 29.87
C SER A 457 -7.17 -11.59 29.54
N ASN A 458 -6.18 -12.04 30.32
CA ASN A 458 -4.76 -11.74 30.17
C ASN A 458 -3.97 -12.91 29.56
N TRP A 459 -4.58 -13.70 28.67
CA TRP A 459 -4.01 -14.90 28.06
C TRP A 459 -2.59 -14.71 27.47
N TRP A 460 -2.19 -13.48 27.09
CA TRP A 460 -0.84 -13.19 26.59
C TRP A 460 0.30 -13.44 27.61
N ILE A 461 -0.01 -13.62 28.90
CA ILE A 461 0.99 -14.07 29.89
C ILE A 461 1.21 -15.59 29.86
N LYS A 462 0.30 -16.32 29.21
CA LYS A 462 0.32 -17.77 29.10
C LYS A 462 1.10 -18.15 27.85
N ARG A 463 2.24 -18.78 28.09
CA ARG A 463 3.32 -18.91 27.11
C ARG A 463 3.73 -20.37 26.94
N PHE A 464 4.13 -20.69 25.72
CA PHE A 464 4.86 -21.88 25.35
C PHE A 464 6.24 -21.48 24.85
N TYR A 465 7.22 -22.37 24.93
CA TYR A 465 8.53 -22.14 24.33
C TYR A 465 8.56 -22.57 22.87
N ASN A 466 8.55 -23.89 22.62
CA ASN A 466 8.33 -24.47 21.29
C ASN A 466 6.96 -25.15 21.24
N VAL A 467 6.29 -25.04 20.10
CA VAL A 467 5.03 -25.73 19.82
C VAL A 467 5.13 -26.41 18.46
N ASN A 468 4.79 -27.69 18.40
CA ASN A 468 4.46 -28.38 17.16
C ASN A 468 2.93 -28.56 17.13
N ALA A 469 2.29 -28.22 16.01
CA ALA A 469 0.83 -28.27 15.90
C ALA A 469 0.39 -28.55 14.46
N ALA A 470 -0.91 -28.69 14.24
CA ALA A 470 -1.50 -28.95 12.93
C ALA A 470 -0.85 -30.17 12.24
N ALA A 471 -0.76 -31.29 12.98
CA ALA A 471 -0.29 -32.56 12.43
C ALA A 471 -1.14 -33.00 11.23
N ILE A 472 -0.60 -33.89 10.39
CA ILE A 472 -1.27 -34.33 9.15
C ILE A 472 -2.70 -34.83 9.41
N GLY A 473 -3.68 -34.19 8.76
CA GLY A 473 -5.10 -34.52 8.91
C GLY A 473 -5.73 -34.12 10.25
N GLN A 474 -5.04 -33.36 11.10
CA GLN A 474 -5.50 -32.94 12.43
C GLN A 474 -5.74 -31.44 12.51
N THR A 475 -6.61 -31.03 13.43
CA THR A 475 -6.89 -29.63 13.72
C THR A 475 -6.48 -29.28 15.15
N THR A 476 -5.53 -28.37 15.29
CA THR A 476 -5.21 -27.73 16.57
C THR A 476 -6.04 -26.46 16.68
N THR A 477 -6.92 -26.36 17.68
CA THR A 477 -7.80 -25.20 17.86
C THR A 477 -7.34 -24.38 19.06
N ILE A 478 -7.09 -23.09 18.89
CA ILE A 478 -6.91 -22.16 20.01
C ILE A 478 -8.30 -21.67 20.41
N LEU A 479 -8.64 -21.64 21.70
CA LEU A 479 -9.96 -21.17 22.14
C LEU A 479 -10.32 -19.79 21.55
N ALA A 480 -11.53 -19.67 20.97
CA ALA A 480 -11.98 -18.45 20.32
C ALA A 480 -12.03 -17.25 21.29
N SER A 481 -11.76 -16.04 20.80
CA SER A 481 -11.66 -14.80 21.60
C SER A 481 -10.54 -14.81 22.68
N ARG A 482 -9.66 -15.80 22.64
CA ARG A 482 -8.46 -15.94 23.48
C ARG A 482 -7.26 -16.14 22.58
N GLY A 483 -6.10 -16.41 23.16
CA GLY A 483 -4.91 -16.68 22.38
C GLY A 483 -3.81 -17.37 23.18
N ILE A 484 -2.69 -17.62 22.52
CA ILE A 484 -1.47 -18.14 23.12
C ILE A 484 -0.24 -17.40 22.62
N VAL A 485 0.86 -17.53 23.36
CA VAL A 485 2.16 -16.96 22.98
C VAL A 485 3.19 -18.06 22.83
N VAL A 486 3.89 -18.10 21.69
CA VAL A 486 5.04 -19.00 21.44
C VAL A 486 6.32 -18.17 21.45
N GLN A 487 7.20 -18.44 22.41
CA GLN A 487 8.39 -17.63 22.68
C GLN A 487 9.59 -17.96 21.79
N ASN A 488 9.64 -19.16 21.19
CA ASN A 488 10.74 -19.57 20.33
C ASN A 488 10.26 -20.04 18.95
N ILE A 489 9.79 -21.28 18.77
CA ILE A 489 9.41 -21.77 17.44
C ILE A 489 8.01 -22.38 17.47
N LEU A 490 7.16 -21.93 16.56
CA LEU A 490 5.96 -22.65 16.16
C LEU A 490 6.25 -23.44 14.89
N THR A 491 6.13 -24.76 14.96
CA THR A 491 6.21 -25.67 13.81
C THR A 491 4.81 -26.18 13.49
N LEU A 492 4.36 -25.99 12.25
CA LEU A 492 3.08 -26.48 11.76
C LEU A 492 3.30 -27.57 10.72
N GLY A 493 2.54 -28.66 10.84
CA GLY A 493 2.49 -29.73 9.84
C GLY A 493 1.69 -29.32 8.60
N THR A 494 0.88 -30.25 8.09
CA THR A 494 -0.02 -30.06 6.93
C THR A 494 -1.51 -30.05 7.33
N GLY A 495 -1.80 -30.05 8.63
CA GLY A 495 -3.16 -29.98 9.18
C GLY A 495 -3.72 -28.55 9.22
N THR A 496 -4.58 -28.28 10.20
CA THR A 496 -5.21 -26.96 10.39
C THR A 496 -4.86 -26.36 11.76
N LEU A 497 -4.54 -25.07 11.79
CA LEU A 497 -4.52 -24.26 13.02
C LEU A 497 -5.73 -23.32 12.99
N ALA A 498 -6.66 -23.47 13.94
CA ALA A 498 -7.93 -22.75 13.97
C ALA A 498 -8.12 -21.95 15.27
N GLY A 499 -9.14 -21.08 15.28
CA GLY A 499 -9.65 -20.45 16.51
C GLY A 499 -9.04 -19.07 16.84
N GLY A 500 -8.54 -18.87 18.05
CA GLY A 500 -8.14 -17.56 18.57
C GLY A 500 -6.83 -16.94 18.04
N ASP A 501 -6.27 -16.00 18.81
CA ASP A 501 -5.07 -15.24 18.47
C ASP A 501 -3.78 -16.04 18.77
N LEU A 502 -2.75 -15.82 17.96
CA LEU A 502 -1.44 -16.44 18.15
C LEU A 502 -0.34 -15.38 18.11
N ILE A 503 0.44 -15.28 19.18
CA ILE A 503 1.58 -14.36 19.28
C ILE A 503 2.89 -15.12 19.14
N LEU A 504 3.77 -14.65 18.26
CA LEU A 504 5.12 -15.15 18.03
C LEU A 504 6.15 -14.17 18.62
N GLY A 505 6.81 -14.58 19.71
CA GLY A 505 7.71 -13.74 20.51
C GLY A 505 9.20 -13.94 20.26
N ARG A 506 9.58 -14.81 19.30
CA ARG A 506 10.99 -15.18 19.07
C ARG A 506 11.86 -13.98 18.72
N ASN A 507 12.95 -13.84 19.46
CA ASN A 507 14.00 -12.86 19.18
C ASN A 507 14.92 -13.38 18.07
N GLY A 508 14.82 -12.79 16.89
CA GLY A 508 15.63 -13.13 15.73
C GLY A 508 15.22 -14.43 15.01
N GLY A 509 15.63 -14.55 13.74
CA GLY A 509 15.44 -15.76 12.94
C GLY A 509 13.98 -15.97 12.50
N THR A 510 13.55 -17.22 12.30
CA THR A 510 12.23 -17.56 11.76
C THR A 510 11.32 -18.13 12.86
N PRO A 511 10.32 -17.38 13.37
CA PRO A 511 9.46 -17.82 14.47
C PRO A 511 8.39 -18.86 14.07
N LEU A 512 8.00 -18.87 12.79
CA LEU A 512 7.01 -19.80 12.24
C LEU A 512 7.67 -20.70 11.19
N VAL A 513 7.57 -22.01 11.35
CA VAL A 513 7.92 -22.98 10.32
C VAL A 513 6.63 -23.73 9.98
N THR A 514 6.26 -23.80 8.71
CA THR A 514 5.04 -24.51 8.28
C THR A 514 5.37 -25.42 7.11
N ALA A 515 4.80 -26.64 7.11
CA ALA A 515 4.84 -27.57 5.99
C ALA A 515 3.64 -27.39 5.03
N GLY A 516 2.89 -26.29 5.16
CA GLY A 516 1.68 -26.00 4.39
C GLY A 516 0.38 -26.20 5.18
N ALA A 517 0.39 -25.93 6.49
CA ALA A 517 -0.83 -25.96 7.31
C ALA A 517 -1.85 -24.90 6.86
N THR A 518 -3.13 -25.25 6.95
CA THR A 518 -4.24 -24.30 6.77
C THR A 518 -4.38 -23.42 8.02
N LEU A 519 -4.35 -22.10 7.85
CA LEU A 519 -4.47 -21.14 8.96
C LEU A 519 -5.87 -20.52 8.94
N SER A 520 -6.70 -20.87 9.91
CA SER A 520 -8.07 -20.38 10.06
C SER A 520 -8.33 -19.82 11.46
N ASN A 521 -7.27 -19.40 12.14
CA ASN A 521 -7.32 -18.71 13.42
C ASN A 521 -7.51 -17.19 13.22
N SER A 522 -7.86 -16.44 14.27
CA SER A 522 -8.22 -15.03 14.16
C SER A 522 -7.08 -14.16 13.66
N GLN A 523 -5.90 -14.29 14.28
CA GLN A 523 -4.77 -13.41 14.03
C GLN A 523 -3.44 -14.11 14.31
N PHE A 524 -2.45 -13.82 13.47
CA PHE A 524 -1.04 -13.97 13.78
C PHE A 524 -0.45 -12.62 14.15
N LYS A 525 0.27 -12.57 15.27
CA LYS A 525 0.96 -11.36 15.72
C LYS A 525 2.43 -11.65 16.00
N TYR A 526 3.33 -10.93 15.35
CA TYR A 526 4.75 -10.98 15.66
C TYR A 526 5.05 -9.90 16.70
N THR A 527 5.77 -10.24 17.78
CA THR A 527 6.22 -9.29 18.83
C THR A 527 7.66 -9.51 19.32
N PRO A 528 8.66 -9.63 18.43
CA PRO A 528 10.07 -9.78 18.81
C PRO A 528 10.65 -8.51 19.44
N TRP A 529 11.73 -8.64 20.20
CA TRP A 529 12.43 -7.54 20.85
C TRP A 529 13.78 -7.21 20.19
N THR A 530 14.26 -8.08 19.29
CA THR A 530 15.51 -7.89 18.55
C THR A 530 15.35 -8.28 17.08
N ASN A 531 16.13 -7.65 16.21
CA ASN A 531 16.17 -7.90 14.76
C ASN A 531 17.38 -8.80 14.36
N PRO A 532 17.42 -9.34 13.13
CA PRO A 532 16.34 -9.43 12.12
C PRO A 532 15.39 -10.61 12.36
N VAL A 533 14.10 -10.44 12.02
CA VAL A 533 13.08 -11.49 12.14
C VAL A 533 12.49 -11.82 10.77
N ASN A 534 12.34 -13.10 10.47
CA ASN A 534 11.81 -13.56 9.20
C ASN A 534 10.30 -13.87 9.30
N ILE A 535 9.55 -13.49 8.28
CA ILE A 535 8.15 -13.87 8.07
C ILE A 535 8.11 -14.98 7.01
N THR A 536 7.41 -16.05 7.33
CA THR A 536 7.36 -17.25 6.49
C THR A 536 6.32 -17.11 5.41
N SER A 537 6.60 -17.60 4.20
CA SER A 537 5.63 -17.60 3.09
C SER A 537 4.46 -18.54 3.40
N THR A 538 3.26 -17.98 3.57
CA THR A 538 2.01 -18.71 3.79
C THR A 538 0.82 -17.75 3.67
N ASP A 539 -0.39 -18.33 3.65
CA ASP A 539 -1.64 -17.57 3.71
C ASP A 539 -2.00 -17.33 5.18
N TYR A 540 -1.81 -16.10 5.64
CA TYR A 540 -2.16 -15.68 6.99
C TYR A 540 -3.64 -15.28 7.10
N PRO A 541 -4.24 -15.37 8.29
CA PRO A 541 -5.48 -14.65 8.60
C PRO A 541 -5.15 -13.15 8.75
N ASP A 542 -5.61 -12.48 9.81
CA ASP A 542 -5.08 -11.15 10.12
C ASP A 542 -3.61 -11.28 10.54
N LEU A 543 -2.74 -10.48 9.95
CA LEU A 543 -1.31 -10.46 10.23
C LEU A 543 -0.94 -9.12 10.84
N TRP A 544 -0.58 -9.13 12.12
CA TRP A 544 -0.07 -7.97 12.83
C TRP A 544 1.44 -8.11 13.06
N ILE A 545 2.22 -7.29 12.36
CA ILE A 545 3.66 -7.21 12.53
C ILE A 545 3.99 -6.06 13.47
N ALA A 546 4.46 -6.38 14.66
CA ALA A 546 4.73 -5.42 15.72
C ALA A 546 6.11 -5.64 16.36
N SER A 547 6.83 -4.56 16.59
CA SER A 547 7.97 -4.53 17.51
C SER A 547 7.49 -4.72 18.95
N GLY A 548 8.27 -5.45 19.75
CA GLY A 548 8.12 -5.54 21.19
C GLY A 548 8.28 -4.18 21.88
N SER A 549 7.74 -4.07 23.10
CA SER A 549 7.83 -2.86 23.94
C SER A 549 8.14 -3.25 25.41
N PRO A 550 9.06 -2.54 26.11
CA PRO A 550 9.95 -1.50 25.62
C PRO A 550 11.11 -2.12 24.81
N GLY A 551 11.46 -1.52 23.67
CA GLY A 551 12.43 -2.12 22.73
C GLY A 551 12.96 -1.12 21.71
N SER A 552 13.81 -1.57 20.78
CA SER A 552 14.24 -0.81 19.60
C SER A 552 13.29 -1.04 18.42
N ASP A 553 13.46 -0.26 17.36
CA ASP A 553 12.84 -0.55 16.07
C ASP A 553 13.26 -1.94 15.57
N ILE A 554 12.31 -2.65 14.96
CA ILE A 554 12.52 -4.02 14.49
C ILE A 554 12.30 -4.07 12.98
N GLU A 555 13.24 -4.74 12.30
CA GLU A 555 13.12 -5.10 10.90
C GLU A 555 12.67 -6.56 10.75
N PHE A 556 11.66 -6.74 9.92
CA PHE A 556 11.10 -8.00 9.49
C PHE A 556 11.43 -8.23 8.01
N THR A 557 11.71 -9.46 7.60
CA THR A 557 11.98 -9.79 6.20
C THR A 557 11.11 -10.94 5.72
N LEU A 558 10.43 -10.78 4.59
CA LEU A 558 9.68 -11.88 3.96
C LEU A 558 10.65 -12.93 3.38
N LEU A 559 10.35 -14.21 3.58
CA LEU A 559 11.08 -15.33 2.97
C LEU A 559 10.51 -15.80 1.63
N GLY A 560 9.32 -15.31 1.27
CA GLY A 560 8.58 -15.64 0.05
C GLY A 560 7.27 -14.86 0.02
N ASP A 561 6.45 -15.09 -1.00
CA ASP A 561 5.15 -14.42 -1.15
C ASP A 561 4.22 -14.77 0.03
N ILE A 562 3.39 -13.80 0.44
CA ILE A 562 2.35 -13.99 1.45
C ILE A 562 0.99 -13.50 0.96
N SER A 563 -0.07 -14.10 1.48
CA SER A 563 -1.40 -13.49 1.46
C SER A 563 -1.94 -13.32 2.87
N CYS A 564 -2.85 -12.37 3.08
CA CYS A 564 -3.49 -12.16 4.39
C CYS A 564 -4.90 -11.57 4.30
N ASN A 565 -5.68 -11.65 5.37
CA ASN A 565 -6.93 -10.88 5.46
C ASN A 565 -6.60 -9.39 5.61
N ASN A 566 -5.95 -9.03 6.73
CA ASN A 566 -5.54 -7.66 7.00
C ASN A 566 -4.05 -7.65 7.38
N LEU A 567 -3.27 -6.73 6.78
CA LEU A 567 -1.89 -6.48 7.19
C LEU A 567 -1.84 -5.23 8.08
N LEU A 568 -1.58 -5.43 9.36
CA LEU A 568 -1.36 -4.38 10.34
C LEU A 568 0.13 -4.25 10.60
N LEU A 569 0.78 -3.22 10.07
CA LEU A 569 2.20 -2.95 10.30
C LEU A 569 2.35 -1.79 11.28
N MET A 570 2.50 -2.12 12.56
CA MET A 570 2.56 -1.12 13.63
C MET A 570 3.15 -1.73 14.91
N GLY A 571 4.00 -1.00 15.63
CA GLY A 571 4.56 -1.44 16.91
C GLY A 571 3.51 -1.63 18.03
N ASN A 572 3.87 -2.31 19.12
CA ASN A 572 3.02 -2.39 20.33
C ASN A 572 3.00 -1.09 21.16
N GLY A 573 3.87 -0.14 20.84
CA GLY A 573 3.99 1.20 21.41
C GLY A 573 4.72 2.10 20.41
N ASN A 574 5.55 3.03 20.90
CA ASN A 574 6.21 4.05 20.07
C ASN A 574 7.39 3.53 19.21
N ASN A 575 7.59 2.22 19.11
CA ASN A 575 8.68 1.63 18.32
C ASN A 575 8.20 1.38 16.89
N LYS A 576 9.09 1.55 15.91
CA LYS A 576 8.80 1.32 14.50
C LYS A 576 8.98 -0.15 14.12
N SER A 577 7.95 -0.68 13.47
CA SER A 577 7.99 -2.01 12.84
C SER A 577 8.23 -1.87 11.35
N THR A 578 9.40 -2.27 10.87
CA THR A 578 9.76 -2.20 9.45
C THR A 578 9.58 -3.56 8.79
N LEU A 579 8.75 -3.68 7.76
CA LEU A 579 8.65 -4.89 6.94
C LEU A 579 9.39 -4.69 5.62
N ASN A 580 10.43 -5.48 5.40
CA ASN A 580 11.15 -5.60 4.14
C ASN A 580 10.63 -6.78 3.33
N THR A 581 10.02 -6.49 2.19
CA THR A 581 9.48 -7.51 1.28
C THR A 581 10.53 -8.41 0.65
N ALA A 582 11.78 -7.95 0.56
CA ALA A 582 12.86 -8.65 -0.16
C ALA A 582 12.47 -9.08 -1.59
N ASN A 583 11.65 -8.27 -2.29
CA ASN A 583 11.09 -8.52 -3.63
C ASN A 583 9.97 -9.58 -3.70
N ASN A 584 9.46 -10.03 -2.55
CA ASN A 584 8.33 -10.96 -2.50
C ASN A 584 6.99 -10.21 -2.43
N SER A 585 5.96 -10.82 -3.03
CA SER A 585 4.64 -10.24 -3.18
C SER A 585 3.80 -10.33 -1.90
N ILE A 586 2.94 -9.33 -1.70
CA ILE A 586 1.94 -9.31 -0.62
C ILE A 586 0.56 -9.17 -1.26
N THR A 587 -0.38 -10.04 -0.91
CA THR A 587 -1.80 -9.91 -1.30
C THR A 587 -2.69 -9.90 -0.07
N CYS A 588 -3.35 -8.79 0.24
CA CYS A 588 -4.25 -8.71 1.40
C CYS A 588 -5.56 -7.97 1.11
N ASN A 589 -6.55 -8.07 2.00
CA ASN A 589 -7.78 -7.27 1.86
C ASN A 589 -7.60 -5.84 2.35
N GLN A 590 -6.90 -5.62 3.46
CA GLN A 590 -6.59 -4.26 3.96
C GLN A 590 -5.10 -4.13 4.27
N LEU A 591 -4.57 -2.92 4.12
CA LEU A 591 -3.22 -2.55 4.57
C LEU A 591 -3.31 -1.33 5.49
N GLN A 592 -2.80 -1.48 6.71
CA GLN A 592 -2.68 -0.40 7.68
C GLN A 592 -1.21 -0.22 8.10
N ILE A 593 -0.68 0.99 7.95
CA ILE A 593 0.64 1.39 8.43
C ILE A 593 0.48 2.37 9.60
N GLY A 594 0.89 1.92 10.78
CA GLY A 594 0.80 2.68 12.02
C GLY A 594 -0.61 2.86 12.57
N ASP A 595 -0.70 3.54 13.72
CA ASP A 595 -1.95 3.85 14.41
C ASP A 595 -1.79 5.14 15.23
N SER A 596 -2.62 6.14 14.91
CA SER A 596 -2.59 7.46 15.53
C SER A 596 -3.17 7.48 16.95
N LEU A 597 -4.08 6.56 17.30
CA LEU A 597 -4.71 6.53 18.63
C LEU A 597 -3.73 6.09 19.71
N ASN A 598 -2.78 5.22 19.35
CA ASN A 598 -1.83 4.62 20.28
C ASN A 598 -0.38 5.03 20.02
N ASN A 599 -0.16 6.02 19.15
CA ASN A 599 1.16 6.50 18.73
C ASN A 599 2.10 5.36 18.26
N ARG A 600 1.59 4.48 17.40
CA ARG A 600 2.34 3.31 16.88
C ARG A 600 2.86 3.55 15.48
N HIS A 601 4.09 3.09 15.24
CA HIS A 601 4.80 3.36 14.00
C HIS A 601 5.05 2.09 13.17
N GLY A 602 4.98 2.22 11.85
CA GLY A 602 5.21 1.16 10.87
C GLY A 602 5.91 1.69 9.62
N LYS A 603 6.71 0.85 8.97
CA LYS A 603 7.36 1.15 7.70
C LYS A 603 7.37 -0.05 6.76
N LEU A 604 6.80 0.08 5.57
CA LEU A 604 6.81 -0.97 4.55
C LEU A 604 7.85 -0.65 3.47
N LEU A 605 8.82 -1.55 3.25
CA LEU A 605 9.82 -1.47 2.18
C LEU A 605 9.45 -2.45 1.06
N LEU A 606 8.93 -1.94 -0.05
CA LEU A 606 8.43 -2.77 -1.15
C LEU A 606 9.50 -3.18 -2.16
N ASN A 607 10.64 -2.48 -2.26
CA ASN A 607 11.68 -2.78 -3.25
C ASN A 607 11.09 -2.93 -4.67
N ASN A 608 11.21 -4.09 -5.33
CA ASN A 608 10.60 -4.39 -6.64
C ASN A 608 9.41 -5.37 -6.55
N SER A 609 8.71 -5.38 -5.42
CA SER A 609 7.63 -6.36 -5.14
C SER A 609 6.31 -6.00 -5.83
N MET A 610 5.38 -6.96 -5.85
CA MET A 610 3.97 -6.72 -6.14
C MET A 610 3.18 -6.63 -4.84
N LEU A 611 2.51 -5.51 -4.59
CA LEU A 611 1.56 -5.33 -3.48
C LEU A 611 0.15 -5.28 -4.06
N THR A 612 -0.72 -6.20 -3.68
CA THR A 612 -2.15 -6.16 -4.03
C THR A 612 -2.97 -6.02 -2.76
N VAL A 613 -3.77 -4.96 -2.69
CA VAL A 613 -4.68 -4.68 -1.58
C VAL A 613 -6.10 -4.60 -2.12
N ASN A 614 -6.94 -5.60 -1.82
CA ASN A 614 -8.30 -5.67 -2.38
C ASN A 614 -9.23 -4.56 -1.86
N GLY A 615 -8.87 -3.94 -0.74
CA GLY A 615 -9.58 -2.83 -0.11
C GLY A 615 -8.65 -1.62 0.09
N ASN A 616 -8.68 -1.03 1.28
CA ASN A 616 -8.02 0.24 1.59
C ASN A 616 -6.54 0.08 1.93
N VAL A 617 -5.77 1.09 1.51
CA VAL A 617 -4.42 1.38 1.99
C VAL A 617 -4.50 2.61 2.89
N ASP A 618 -4.18 2.44 4.17
CA ASP A 618 -4.22 3.49 5.18
C ASP A 618 -2.83 3.71 5.79
N ILE A 619 -2.26 4.91 5.62
CA ILE A 619 -1.04 5.37 6.31
C ILE A 619 -1.45 6.42 7.34
N TYR A 620 -1.40 6.05 8.61
CA TYR A 620 -1.87 6.91 9.69
C TYR A 620 -0.86 8.01 10.04
N PRO A 621 -1.30 9.23 10.42
CA PRO A 621 -0.40 10.26 10.90
C PRO A 621 0.12 9.91 12.31
N ASN A 622 1.36 10.27 12.64
CA ASN A 622 1.84 10.08 14.00
C ASN A 622 2.80 11.16 14.52
N THR A 623 2.96 11.21 15.85
CA THR A 623 3.93 12.11 16.50
C THR A 623 5.17 11.34 16.98
N GLY A 624 6.36 11.89 16.73
CA GLY A 624 7.64 11.33 17.21
C GLY A 624 8.41 10.50 16.17
N ASP A 625 7.73 9.80 15.26
CA ASP A 625 8.34 9.11 14.11
C ASP A 625 7.32 8.93 12.97
N THR A 626 7.81 8.75 11.74
CA THR A 626 6.99 8.66 10.52
C THR A 626 6.44 7.26 10.29
N ASN A 627 5.18 7.19 9.88
CA ASN A 627 4.63 6.03 9.18
C ASN A 627 4.94 6.14 7.70
N GLU A 628 5.43 5.07 7.09
CA GLU A 628 5.94 5.14 5.72
C GLU A 628 5.63 3.89 4.89
N ILE A 629 5.22 4.11 3.65
CA ILE A 629 5.40 3.12 2.58
C ILE A 629 6.51 3.64 1.66
N ASP A 630 7.61 2.90 1.59
CA ASP A 630 8.67 3.09 0.61
C ASP A 630 8.46 2.10 -0.53
N ALA A 631 8.03 2.65 -1.67
CA ALA A 631 7.55 1.86 -2.78
C ALA A 631 8.67 1.32 -3.69
N GLY A 632 9.91 1.83 -3.61
CA GLY A 632 10.99 1.39 -4.49
C GLY A 632 10.60 1.45 -5.99
N SER A 633 10.61 0.31 -6.68
CA SER A 633 10.12 0.11 -8.06
C SER A 633 8.89 -0.82 -8.12
N ALA A 634 8.14 -0.92 -7.02
CA ALA A 634 7.03 -1.86 -6.88
C ALA A 634 5.84 -1.58 -7.81
N THR A 635 5.02 -2.60 -8.02
CA THR A 635 3.67 -2.47 -8.58
C THR A 635 2.67 -2.60 -7.43
N ILE A 636 1.82 -1.59 -7.23
CA ILE A 636 0.84 -1.54 -6.14
C ILE A 636 -0.56 -1.48 -6.76
N ASN A 637 -1.40 -2.49 -6.50
CA ASN A 637 -2.79 -2.51 -6.93
C ASN A 637 -3.70 -2.30 -5.71
N VAL A 638 -4.68 -1.41 -5.82
CA VAL A 638 -5.56 -1.01 -4.73
C VAL A 638 -7.00 -1.02 -5.19
N GLY A 639 -7.79 -1.93 -4.63
CA GLY A 639 -9.21 -2.09 -4.93
C GLY A 639 -10.15 -1.16 -4.14
N GLY A 640 -9.66 -0.55 -3.05
CA GLY A 640 -10.39 0.40 -2.20
C GLY A 640 -9.80 1.80 -2.20
N ASN A 641 -9.90 2.52 -1.08
CA ASN A 641 -9.38 3.88 -0.95
C ASN A 641 -7.86 3.91 -0.73
N TRP A 642 -7.21 4.97 -1.24
CA TRP A 642 -5.85 5.34 -0.87
C TRP A 642 -5.88 6.51 0.11
N THR A 643 -5.54 6.26 1.37
CA THR A 643 -5.51 7.29 2.42
C THR A 643 -4.12 7.41 3.02
N ASN A 644 -3.30 8.29 2.46
CA ASN A 644 -2.04 8.68 3.06
C ASN A 644 -2.23 9.94 3.91
N ASN A 645 -1.88 9.89 5.20
CA ASN A 645 -1.80 11.06 6.09
C ASN A 645 -0.41 11.25 6.69
N ASP A 646 0.60 10.55 6.16
CA ASP A 646 2.00 10.64 6.59
C ASP A 646 2.91 10.54 5.35
N THR A 647 3.85 9.59 5.30
CA THR A 647 4.90 9.55 4.28
C THR A 647 4.63 8.45 3.25
N PHE A 648 4.64 8.82 1.97
CA PHE A 648 4.70 7.88 0.85
C PHE A 648 5.90 8.21 -0.03
N THR A 649 6.88 7.30 -0.06
CA THR A 649 8.09 7.45 -0.88
C THR A 649 7.90 6.65 -2.18
N ALA A 650 7.48 7.32 -3.25
CA ALA A 650 7.04 6.63 -4.48
C ALA A 650 8.17 5.92 -5.27
N GLY A 651 9.43 6.37 -5.16
CA GLY A 651 10.53 5.83 -5.97
C GLY A 651 10.23 5.88 -7.48
N THR A 652 10.30 4.72 -8.13
CA THR A 652 9.93 4.50 -9.55
C THR A 652 8.68 3.60 -9.69
N SER A 653 7.90 3.47 -8.61
CA SER A 653 6.75 2.56 -8.55
C SER A 653 5.61 2.93 -9.50
N THR A 654 4.69 1.99 -9.67
CA THR A 654 3.39 2.21 -10.31
C THR A 654 2.29 1.85 -9.33
N VAL A 655 1.38 2.80 -9.06
CA VAL A 655 0.16 2.56 -8.29
C VAL A 655 -1.01 2.47 -9.25
N THR A 656 -1.81 1.42 -9.13
CA THR A 656 -3.04 1.20 -9.90
C THR A 656 -4.23 1.22 -8.96
N MET A 657 -5.17 2.13 -9.21
CA MET A 657 -6.49 2.10 -8.55
C MET A 657 -7.41 1.25 -9.42
N ASP A 658 -7.71 0.02 -8.99
CA ASP A 658 -8.39 -1.02 -9.78
C ASP A 658 -9.71 -1.52 -9.16
N GLY A 659 -10.37 -0.66 -8.39
CA GLY A 659 -11.63 -0.96 -7.73
C GLY A 659 -12.84 -1.07 -8.65
N ASN A 660 -13.99 -1.33 -8.03
CA ASN A 660 -15.31 -1.37 -8.68
C ASN A 660 -16.40 -0.57 -7.94
N THR A 661 -16.01 0.11 -6.86
CA THR A 661 -16.81 1.10 -6.11
C THR A 661 -16.05 2.41 -6.07
N ASP A 662 -16.61 3.46 -5.45
CA ASP A 662 -15.93 4.75 -5.37
C ASP A 662 -14.58 4.58 -4.66
N GLN A 663 -13.53 5.15 -5.24
CA GLN A 663 -12.17 5.13 -4.68
C GLN A 663 -11.72 6.55 -4.39
N ASN A 664 -11.48 6.84 -3.12
CA ASN A 664 -10.98 8.12 -2.67
C ASN A 664 -9.45 8.11 -2.65
N ILE A 665 -8.84 9.20 -3.11
CA ILE A 665 -7.39 9.41 -3.04
C ILE A 665 -7.11 10.63 -2.15
N THR A 666 -6.42 10.37 -1.05
CA THR A 666 -5.79 11.39 -0.19
C THR A 666 -4.29 11.13 -0.20
N SER A 667 -3.52 12.06 -0.78
CA SER A 667 -2.07 11.94 -0.97
C SER A 667 -1.24 12.58 0.16
N PHE A 668 -1.84 13.53 0.89
CA PHE A 668 -1.18 14.39 1.88
C PHE A 668 0.04 15.12 1.29
N GLY A 669 -0.04 15.50 0.00
CA GLY A 669 1.01 16.21 -0.71
C GLY A 669 2.23 15.35 -1.07
N ASN A 670 2.17 14.02 -0.87
CA ASN A 670 3.19 13.10 -1.38
C ASN A 670 2.86 12.75 -2.84
N SER A 671 3.84 12.78 -3.72
CA SER A 671 3.61 12.47 -5.12
C SER A 671 3.60 10.96 -5.40
N PHE A 672 2.80 10.56 -6.38
CA PHE A 672 2.94 9.25 -7.02
C PHE A 672 4.07 9.31 -8.06
N ASN A 673 4.67 8.17 -8.40
CA ASN A 673 5.60 8.12 -9.53
C ASN A 673 4.84 7.89 -10.84
N ASN A 674 4.29 6.69 -11.05
CA ASN A 674 3.26 6.44 -12.05
C ASN A 674 1.94 6.14 -11.35
N LEU A 675 0.84 6.70 -11.85
CA LEU A 675 -0.51 6.43 -11.36
C LEU A 675 -1.38 5.96 -12.51
N VAL A 676 -1.95 4.77 -12.38
CA VAL A 676 -2.90 4.20 -13.32
C VAL A 676 -4.26 4.15 -12.66
N LEU A 677 -5.26 4.71 -13.34
CA LEU A 677 -6.64 4.71 -12.92
C LEU A 677 -7.41 3.73 -13.82
N ASN A 678 -7.95 2.69 -13.20
CA ASN A 678 -8.64 1.59 -13.89
C ASN A 678 -9.84 1.11 -13.07
N ASN A 679 -10.68 2.05 -12.60
CA ASN A 679 -11.92 1.70 -11.93
C ASN A 679 -12.91 1.17 -12.98
N THR A 680 -13.37 -0.06 -12.81
CA THR A 680 -14.22 -0.76 -13.80
C THR A 680 -15.72 -0.76 -13.44
N GLY A 681 -16.07 -0.16 -12.29
CA GLY A 681 -17.46 0.00 -11.84
C GLY A 681 -18.14 1.25 -12.40
N PRO A 682 -19.42 1.50 -12.04
CA PRO A 682 -20.12 2.76 -12.33
C PRO A 682 -19.68 3.90 -11.39
N ALA A 683 -18.46 3.81 -10.87
CA ALA A 683 -18.00 4.49 -9.68
C ALA A 683 -16.83 5.41 -9.99
N ASP A 684 -16.67 6.43 -9.15
CA ASP A 684 -15.73 7.51 -9.38
C ASP A 684 -14.40 7.27 -8.64
N ILE A 685 -13.34 7.86 -9.17
CA ILE A 685 -12.07 8.05 -8.48
C ILE A 685 -12.04 9.51 -8.03
N ILE A 686 -12.18 9.72 -6.73
CA ILE A 686 -12.47 11.03 -6.14
C ILE A 686 -11.22 11.57 -5.46
N LEU A 687 -10.78 12.77 -5.84
CA LEU A 687 -9.68 13.46 -5.18
C LEU A 687 -10.16 14.17 -3.91
N ASN A 688 -9.48 13.92 -2.79
CA ASN A 688 -9.68 14.61 -1.52
C ASN A 688 -8.62 15.68 -1.23
N ASP A 689 -7.55 15.72 -2.01
CA ASP A 689 -6.52 16.76 -2.01
C ASP A 689 -5.90 16.94 -3.42
N THR A 690 -4.94 17.85 -3.54
CA THR A 690 -4.19 18.05 -4.79
C THR A 690 -3.36 16.82 -5.13
N LEU A 691 -3.29 16.47 -6.41
CA LEU A 691 -2.61 15.28 -6.89
C LEU A 691 -1.34 15.64 -7.65
N ASP A 692 -0.19 15.15 -7.18
CA ASP A 692 1.10 15.32 -7.85
C ASP A 692 1.65 13.97 -8.35
N ILE A 693 2.13 13.92 -9.59
CA ILE A 693 2.70 12.73 -10.24
C ILE A 693 4.06 13.06 -10.86
N ASN A 694 5.10 12.31 -10.49
CA ASN A 694 6.48 12.54 -10.94
C ASN A 694 6.77 12.02 -12.36
N SER A 695 5.96 11.09 -12.87
CA SER A 695 6.05 10.53 -14.22
C SER A 695 4.67 10.54 -14.84
N ASP A 696 4.06 9.38 -15.16
CA ASP A 696 2.85 9.34 -15.99
C ASP A 696 1.56 9.14 -15.18
N LEU A 697 0.50 9.85 -15.57
CA LEU A 697 -0.89 9.58 -15.17
C LEU A 697 -1.62 8.94 -16.35
N THR A 698 -2.11 7.71 -16.18
CA THR A 698 -2.90 7.02 -17.20
C THR A 698 -4.30 6.74 -16.68
N ILE A 699 -5.33 7.19 -17.41
CA ILE A 699 -6.73 6.90 -17.09
C ILE A 699 -7.27 5.95 -18.16
N THR A 700 -7.40 4.69 -17.77
CA THR A 700 -7.83 3.60 -18.67
C THR A 700 -9.32 3.31 -18.56
N SER A 701 -9.90 3.46 -17.36
CA SER A 701 -11.31 3.25 -17.08
C SER A 701 -11.76 4.06 -15.85
N GLY A 702 -13.03 4.44 -15.84
CA GLY A 702 -13.68 5.16 -14.74
C GLY A 702 -13.55 6.68 -14.85
N THR A 703 -14.20 7.38 -13.93
CA THR A 703 -14.25 8.85 -13.89
C THR A 703 -13.34 9.37 -12.79
N LEU A 704 -12.30 10.14 -13.15
CA LEU A 704 -11.51 10.91 -12.19
C LEU A 704 -12.20 12.25 -11.91
N ASP A 705 -12.72 12.45 -10.70
CA ASP A 705 -13.36 13.69 -10.26
C ASP A 705 -12.40 14.53 -9.40
N THR A 706 -12.13 15.76 -9.84
CA THR A 706 -11.33 16.74 -9.08
C THR A 706 -12.11 17.43 -7.97
N THR A 707 -13.36 17.02 -7.74
CA THR A 707 -14.30 17.48 -6.72
C THR A 707 -14.71 18.94 -6.92
N SER A 708 -15.90 19.16 -7.48
CA SER A 708 -16.43 20.49 -7.85
C SER A 708 -16.43 21.55 -6.73
N THR A 709 -16.49 21.15 -5.45
CA THR A 709 -16.48 22.07 -4.31
C THR A 709 -15.10 22.66 -4.02
N ASN A 710 -14.03 21.89 -4.22
CA ASN A 710 -12.66 22.28 -3.88
C ASN A 710 -11.78 22.51 -5.12
N ASN A 711 -12.10 21.87 -6.25
CA ASN A 711 -11.38 21.96 -7.52
C ASN A 711 -9.88 21.64 -7.34
N TYR A 712 -9.59 20.43 -6.86
CA TYR A 712 -8.22 20.01 -6.60
C TYR A 712 -7.39 20.00 -7.89
N ASN A 713 -6.19 20.58 -7.84
CA ASN A 713 -5.26 20.64 -8.97
C ASN A 713 -4.58 19.29 -9.19
N ILE A 714 -4.18 19.05 -10.44
CA ILE A 714 -3.38 17.88 -10.85
C ILE A 714 -2.08 18.37 -11.50
N THR A 715 -0.93 17.91 -11.01
CA THR A 715 0.39 18.16 -11.59
C THR A 715 1.02 16.86 -12.10
N VAL A 716 1.41 16.81 -13.37
CA VAL A 716 2.03 15.64 -14.01
C VAL A 716 3.36 16.05 -14.66
N LEU A 717 4.47 15.52 -14.17
CA LEU A 717 5.81 15.80 -14.72
C LEU A 717 6.15 14.95 -15.97
N GLY A 718 5.41 13.87 -16.21
CA GLY A 718 5.43 13.09 -17.45
C GLY A 718 4.19 13.37 -18.30
N ASN A 719 3.57 12.31 -18.80
CA ASN A 719 2.41 12.35 -19.68
C ASN A 719 1.10 12.17 -18.92
N LEU A 720 0.05 12.86 -19.37
CA LEU A 720 -1.33 12.58 -18.97
C LEU A 720 -2.04 11.92 -20.15
N ASP A 721 -2.34 10.62 -20.01
CA ASP A 721 -3.00 9.82 -21.03
C ASP A 721 -4.44 9.46 -20.62
N GLN A 722 -5.42 10.09 -21.26
CA GLN A 722 -6.83 9.76 -21.18
C GLN A 722 -7.36 9.22 -22.53
N SER A 723 -6.52 8.63 -23.38
CA SER A 723 -6.92 8.21 -24.75
C SER A 723 -7.93 7.05 -24.82
N SER A 724 -8.26 6.43 -23.68
CA SER A 724 -9.21 5.32 -23.58
C SER A 724 -10.66 5.79 -23.68
N THR A 725 -11.46 5.16 -24.55
CA THR A 725 -12.90 5.47 -24.70
C THR A 725 -13.74 5.11 -23.46
N THR A 726 -13.15 4.48 -22.45
CA THR A 726 -13.79 4.10 -21.17
C THR A 726 -13.34 4.96 -19.99
N SER A 727 -12.49 5.97 -20.22
CA SER A 727 -12.07 6.90 -19.17
C SER A 727 -12.71 8.29 -19.28
N GLU A 728 -12.85 8.93 -18.14
CA GLU A 728 -13.38 10.28 -18.00
C GLU A 728 -12.57 11.06 -16.96
N LEU A 729 -12.32 12.34 -17.20
CA LEU A 729 -11.77 13.28 -16.21
C LEU A 729 -12.73 14.46 -16.05
N GLU A 730 -13.45 14.51 -14.94
CA GLU A 730 -14.24 15.66 -14.51
C GLU A 730 -13.31 16.71 -13.89
N ALA A 731 -12.69 17.53 -14.74
CA ALA A 731 -11.68 18.52 -14.32
C ALA A 731 -12.26 19.72 -13.55
N ASN A 732 -13.59 19.92 -13.55
CA ASN A 732 -14.26 21.04 -12.89
C ASN A 732 -13.59 22.40 -13.19
N ALA A 733 -13.35 23.24 -12.18
CA ALA A 733 -12.59 24.49 -12.29
C ALA A 733 -11.11 24.34 -11.89
N SER A 734 -10.58 23.11 -11.84
CA SER A 734 -9.20 22.82 -11.43
C SER A 734 -8.16 23.31 -12.42
N THR A 735 -6.92 23.39 -11.96
CA THR A 735 -5.73 23.56 -12.81
C THR A 735 -5.08 22.19 -13.06
N ILE A 736 -4.84 21.87 -14.33
CA ILE A 736 -4.17 20.64 -14.78
C ILE A 736 -2.85 21.03 -15.43
N THR A 737 -1.73 20.68 -14.80
CA THR A 737 -0.38 21.01 -15.28
C THR A 737 0.31 19.76 -15.79
N VAL A 738 0.81 19.78 -17.03
CA VAL A 738 1.47 18.63 -17.68
C VAL A 738 2.77 19.07 -18.33
N THR A 739 3.84 18.30 -18.15
CA THR A 739 5.16 18.59 -18.77
C THR A 739 5.36 17.84 -20.08
N GLY A 740 4.84 16.62 -20.20
CA GLY A 740 4.91 15.77 -21.39
C GLY A 740 3.71 15.91 -22.32
N ASP A 741 3.31 14.81 -22.93
CA ASP A 741 2.12 14.72 -23.78
C ASP A 741 0.83 14.76 -22.94
N PHE A 742 -0.19 15.47 -23.45
CA PHE A 742 -1.53 15.47 -22.88
C PHE A 742 -2.53 14.93 -23.90
N SER A 743 -3.11 13.77 -23.59
CA SER A 743 -4.25 13.21 -24.32
C SER A 743 -5.52 13.37 -23.51
N ALA A 744 -6.40 14.25 -23.97
CA ALA A 744 -7.75 14.38 -23.44
C ALA A 744 -8.72 13.52 -24.25
N ASP A 745 -9.77 13.02 -23.60
CA ASP A 745 -10.90 12.36 -24.24
C ASP A 745 -12.22 13.00 -23.77
N GLY A 746 -13.13 13.22 -24.72
CA GLY A 746 -14.48 13.74 -24.46
C GLY A 746 -15.59 12.79 -24.89
N THR A 747 -15.32 11.48 -25.06
CA THR A 747 -16.29 10.45 -25.48
C THR A 747 -17.53 10.44 -24.59
N PHE A 748 -17.35 10.53 -23.27
CA PHE A 748 -18.44 10.57 -22.29
C PHE A 748 -19.06 11.96 -22.19
N ASP A 749 -18.28 12.96 -21.78
CA ASP A 749 -18.69 14.36 -21.77
C ASP A 749 -17.60 15.27 -22.36
N ASN A 750 -17.92 15.92 -23.48
CA ASN A 750 -17.02 16.83 -24.16
C ASN A 750 -16.86 18.19 -23.48
N THR A 751 -17.55 18.40 -22.34
CA THR A 751 -17.55 19.64 -21.58
C THR A 751 -16.70 19.60 -20.31
N ASN A 752 -16.15 18.45 -19.92
CA ASN A 752 -15.46 18.30 -18.64
C ASN A 752 -14.27 19.25 -18.44
N TYR A 753 -13.55 19.54 -19.50
CA TYR A 753 -12.41 20.47 -19.48
C TYR A 753 -12.80 21.95 -19.63
N ASN A 754 -14.06 22.26 -19.96
CA ASN A 754 -14.48 23.60 -20.34
C ASN A 754 -14.30 24.66 -19.25
N ASN A 755 -14.30 24.24 -17.99
CA ASN A 755 -14.13 25.11 -16.84
C ASN A 755 -12.70 25.07 -16.27
N ALA A 756 -11.88 24.13 -16.73
CA ALA A 756 -10.54 23.88 -16.23
C ALA A 756 -9.48 24.78 -16.90
N SER A 757 -8.41 25.06 -16.16
CA SER A 757 -7.21 25.73 -16.68
C SER A 757 -6.14 24.67 -16.96
N VAL A 758 -5.64 24.59 -18.18
CA VAL A 758 -4.61 23.61 -18.56
C VAL A 758 -3.29 24.30 -18.82
N GLU A 759 -2.22 23.82 -18.21
CA GLU A 759 -0.87 24.36 -18.33
C GLU A 759 0.08 23.29 -18.87
N LEU A 760 0.50 23.44 -20.13
CA LEU A 760 1.48 22.58 -20.78
C LEU A 760 2.86 23.24 -20.67
N ILE A 761 3.61 22.84 -19.66
CA ILE A 761 4.82 23.54 -19.21
C ILE A 761 6.12 22.99 -19.79
N GLY A 762 6.09 21.81 -20.40
CA GLY A 762 7.22 21.20 -21.12
C GLY A 762 6.96 21.06 -22.62
N SER A 763 7.87 20.36 -23.29
CA SER A 763 7.70 20.01 -24.71
C SER A 763 6.89 18.73 -24.83
N GLY A 764 5.81 18.80 -25.59
CA GLY A 764 4.87 17.69 -25.72
C GLY A 764 3.76 17.98 -26.71
N THR A 765 2.87 17.00 -26.86
CA THR A 765 1.78 16.97 -27.81
C THR A 765 0.45 17.13 -27.07
N LEU A 766 -0.44 17.98 -27.58
CA LEU A 766 -1.83 18.03 -27.16
C LEU A 766 -2.67 17.25 -28.17
N SER A 767 -3.31 16.18 -27.68
CA SER A 767 -4.35 15.45 -28.39
C SER A 767 -5.68 15.59 -27.65
N TYR A 768 -6.76 15.54 -28.40
CA TYR A 768 -8.12 15.53 -27.88
C TYR A 768 -8.90 14.58 -28.77
N GLU A 769 -8.92 13.30 -28.40
CA GLU A 769 -9.37 12.19 -29.26
C GLU A 769 -10.83 11.79 -29.01
N ASN A 770 -11.30 10.78 -29.77
CA ASN A 770 -12.56 10.04 -29.60
C ASN A 770 -13.88 10.84 -29.52
N LEU A 771 -14.14 11.74 -30.48
CA LEU A 771 -15.47 12.37 -30.61
C LEU A 771 -15.99 12.44 -32.05
N ALA A 772 -17.29 12.21 -32.20
CA ALA A 772 -18.02 12.34 -33.46
C ALA A 772 -17.82 13.73 -34.09
N PRO A 773 -17.74 13.83 -35.43
CA PRO A 773 -17.38 15.06 -36.13
C PRO A 773 -18.55 16.05 -36.16
N ALA A 774 -18.86 16.71 -35.04
CA ALA A 774 -19.92 17.72 -35.00
C ALA A 774 -19.62 18.86 -34.01
N THR A 775 -19.07 19.94 -34.59
CA THR A 775 -18.95 21.30 -34.03
C THR A 775 -18.03 21.46 -32.82
N ALA A 776 -16.94 22.21 -33.02
CA ALA A 776 -16.01 22.63 -31.98
C ALA A 776 -16.67 23.32 -30.77
N ALA A 777 -17.88 23.85 -30.93
CA ALA A 777 -18.55 24.77 -30.01
C ALA A 777 -18.78 24.25 -28.57
N GLY A 778 -18.79 22.93 -28.35
CA GLY A 778 -19.01 22.34 -27.02
C GLY A 778 -17.75 22.05 -26.21
N ARG A 779 -16.60 21.85 -26.87
CA ARG A 779 -15.38 21.29 -26.24
C ARG A 779 -14.23 22.26 -26.16
N GLY A 780 -13.42 22.15 -25.12
CA GLY A 780 -12.24 22.98 -24.94
C GLY A 780 -11.82 23.16 -23.50
N PHE A 781 -11.09 24.24 -23.27
CA PHE A 781 -10.52 24.63 -21.97
C PHE A 781 -11.02 26.01 -21.57
N LYS A 782 -11.10 26.30 -20.28
CA LYS A 782 -11.31 27.68 -19.82
C LYS A 782 -10.09 28.52 -20.15
N ASN A 783 -8.93 28.10 -19.63
CA ASN A 783 -7.63 28.68 -19.94
C ASN A 783 -6.70 27.60 -20.50
N LEU A 784 -5.85 27.99 -21.44
CA LEU A 784 -4.80 27.12 -21.96
C LEU A 784 -3.47 27.89 -22.00
N THR A 785 -2.48 27.40 -21.27
CA THR A 785 -1.12 27.95 -21.21
C THR A 785 -0.16 26.98 -21.89
N VAL A 786 0.58 27.45 -22.90
CA VAL A 786 1.43 26.62 -23.77
C VAL A 786 2.72 27.34 -24.16
N GLY A 787 3.64 26.65 -24.83
CA GLY A 787 4.83 27.27 -25.42
C GLY A 787 5.68 28.02 -24.40
N GLN A 788 5.95 27.40 -23.25
CA GLN A 788 6.82 27.98 -22.22
C GLN A 788 8.25 28.21 -22.74
N PRO A 789 9.09 29.03 -22.06
CA PRO A 789 10.43 29.37 -22.55
C PRO A 789 11.28 28.13 -22.91
N GLY A 790 11.71 28.06 -24.17
CA GLY A 790 12.48 26.93 -24.70
C GLY A 790 11.67 25.65 -25.01
N GLN A 791 10.36 25.67 -24.81
CA GLN A 791 9.48 24.51 -24.98
C GLN A 791 8.60 24.62 -26.24
N THR A 792 8.24 23.47 -26.80
CA THR A 792 7.34 23.37 -27.96
C THR A 792 6.10 22.57 -27.60
N THR A 793 4.93 23.19 -27.68
CA THR A 793 3.64 22.50 -27.62
C THR A 793 3.15 22.22 -29.03
N THR A 794 2.94 20.94 -29.36
CA THR A 794 2.49 20.49 -30.68
C THR A 794 1.04 20.04 -30.63
N LEU A 795 0.17 20.65 -31.43
CA LEU A 795 -1.21 20.18 -31.61
C LEU A 795 -1.26 19.06 -32.65
N THR A 796 -2.01 17.99 -32.35
CA THR A 796 -2.26 16.90 -33.30
C THR A 796 -2.98 17.36 -34.58
N PRO A 797 -2.83 16.64 -35.72
CA PRO A 797 -3.47 17.03 -36.98
C PRO A 797 -5.00 17.13 -36.87
N SER A 798 -5.56 18.22 -37.39
CA SER A 798 -7.02 18.48 -37.41
C SER A 798 -7.67 18.73 -36.04
N LEU A 799 -6.87 18.81 -34.97
CA LEU A 799 -7.36 19.16 -33.64
C LEU A 799 -8.11 20.49 -33.66
N THR A 800 -9.33 20.49 -33.14
CA THR A 800 -10.17 21.69 -33.09
C THR A 800 -10.89 21.78 -31.75
N PHE A 801 -10.69 22.87 -31.01
CA PHE A 801 -11.27 23.09 -29.67
C PHE A 801 -11.45 24.59 -29.36
N ASN A 802 -12.17 24.91 -28.28
CA ASN A 802 -12.32 26.26 -27.75
C ASN A 802 -11.35 26.56 -26.61
N VAL A 803 -10.86 27.79 -26.55
CA VAL A 803 -10.33 28.40 -25.34
C VAL A 803 -11.33 29.49 -24.93
N LYS A 804 -12.01 29.26 -23.80
CA LYS A 804 -13.18 30.06 -23.42
C LYS A 804 -12.81 31.41 -22.82
N GLU A 805 -11.66 31.51 -22.17
CA GLU A 805 -11.20 32.72 -21.51
C GLU A 805 -9.85 33.19 -22.07
N VAL A 806 -8.73 32.53 -21.79
CA VAL A 806 -7.40 32.97 -22.25
C VAL A 806 -6.57 31.83 -22.83
N LEU A 807 -6.03 32.04 -24.04
CA LEU A 807 -4.88 31.31 -24.57
C LEU A 807 -3.62 32.09 -24.22
N ALA A 808 -2.81 31.54 -23.32
CA ALA A 808 -1.52 32.06 -22.96
C ALA A 808 -0.40 31.31 -23.70
N VAL A 809 0.52 32.05 -24.33
CA VAL A 809 1.69 31.45 -24.99
C VAL A 809 2.94 32.16 -24.48
N GLY A 810 3.85 31.41 -23.87
CA GLY A 810 5.16 31.92 -23.43
C GLY A 810 6.10 32.19 -24.61
N SER A 811 7.37 32.50 -24.33
CA SER A 811 8.38 32.78 -25.36
C SER A 811 8.83 31.56 -26.18
N GLY A 812 8.21 30.39 -25.99
CA GLY A 812 8.42 29.17 -26.77
C GLY A 812 7.53 29.09 -28.02
N THR A 813 7.18 27.86 -28.40
CA THR A 813 6.45 27.58 -29.66
C THR A 813 5.14 26.84 -29.42
N LEU A 814 4.06 27.34 -30.02
CA LEU A 814 2.81 26.61 -30.26
C LEU A 814 2.72 26.26 -31.75
N THR A 815 2.76 24.97 -32.07
CA THR A 815 2.79 24.49 -33.47
C THR A 815 1.75 23.40 -33.72
N SER A 816 1.56 23.01 -34.97
CA SER A 816 0.77 21.84 -35.34
C SER A 816 1.35 21.12 -36.55
N THR A 817 1.23 19.79 -36.59
CA THR A 817 1.67 18.97 -37.75
C THR A 817 0.62 18.89 -38.86
N GLY A 818 -0.51 19.58 -38.71
CA GLY A 818 -1.62 19.53 -39.66
C GLY A 818 -2.59 20.70 -39.54
N SER A 819 -3.89 20.41 -39.69
CA SER A 819 -4.93 21.44 -39.84
C SER A 819 -5.53 21.97 -38.53
N ALA A 820 -4.75 22.11 -37.46
CA ALA A 820 -5.27 22.45 -36.14
C ALA A 820 -5.89 23.86 -36.07
N SER A 821 -7.01 24.00 -35.37
CA SER A 821 -7.78 25.25 -35.26
C SER A 821 -8.20 25.53 -33.82
N ILE A 822 -7.91 26.73 -33.30
CA ILE A 822 -8.35 27.14 -31.96
C ILE A 822 -9.44 28.21 -32.09
N TYR A 823 -10.57 28.00 -31.41
CA TYR A 823 -11.64 28.97 -31.27
C TYR A 823 -11.46 29.78 -29.98
N LEU A 824 -11.39 31.09 -30.10
CA LEU A 824 -11.10 32.03 -29.01
C LEU A 824 -12.39 32.75 -28.59
N SER A 825 -12.95 32.42 -27.43
CA SER A 825 -14.26 32.95 -27.02
C SER A 825 -14.19 34.05 -25.94
N GLY A 826 -13.07 34.18 -25.24
CA GLY A 826 -12.91 35.15 -24.15
C GLY A 826 -12.82 36.60 -24.60
N ALA A 827 -13.06 37.54 -23.69
CA ALA A 827 -12.98 38.98 -24.01
C ALA A 827 -11.55 39.46 -24.32
N ASN A 828 -10.54 38.91 -23.64
CA ASN A 828 -9.13 39.14 -23.93
C ASN A 828 -8.45 37.79 -24.19
N PRO A 829 -8.72 37.18 -25.35
CA PRO A 829 -8.48 35.75 -25.53
C PRO A 829 -7.01 35.37 -25.69
N LEU A 830 -6.10 36.35 -25.82
CA LEU A 830 -4.69 36.14 -26.10
C LEU A 830 -3.84 36.86 -25.04
N ASN A 831 -3.04 36.10 -24.31
CA ASN A 831 -2.01 36.59 -23.42
C ASN A 831 -0.64 36.06 -23.87
N LEU A 832 0.05 36.82 -24.71
CA LEU A 832 1.22 36.32 -25.43
C LEU A 832 2.49 37.01 -24.94
N ASP A 833 3.55 36.23 -24.78
CA ASP A 833 4.90 36.76 -24.79
C ASP A 833 5.21 37.32 -26.20
N LEU A 834 5.90 38.46 -26.28
CA LEU A 834 6.21 39.11 -27.56
C LEU A 834 7.10 38.25 -28.46
N ASP A 835 7.90 37.37 -27.87
CA ASP A 835 8.81 36.47 -28.58
C ASP A 835 8.19 35.09 -28.87
N ALA A 836 6.93 34.87 -28.50
CA ALA A 836 6.21 33.63 -28.78
C ALA A 836 6.17 33.31 -30.29
N THR A 837 6.22 32.01 -30.62
CA THR A 837 6.00 31.51 -31.98
C THR A 837 4.67 30.77 -32.05
N ILE A 838 3.76 31.24 -32.89
CA ILE A 838 2.46 30.58 -33.13
C ILE A 838 2.37 30.16 -34.61
N SER A 839 2.49 28.85 -34.87
CA SER A 839 2.44 28.23 -36.20
C SER A 839 1.42 27.08 -36.24
N ILE A 840 0.14 27.46 -36.21
CA ILE A 840 -0.99 26.55 -36.39
C ILE A 840 -1.77 26.93 -37.65
N ARG A 841 -2.76 26.12 -38.07
CA ARG A 841 -3.54 26.46 -39.27
C ARG A 841 -4.41 27.70 -39.03
N ASN A 842 -5.25 27.69 -37.99
CA ASN A 842 -6.23 28.76 -37.76
C ASN A 842 -6.30 29.19 -36.28
N LEU A 843 -6.23 30.51 -36.05
CA LEU A 843 -6.79 31.15 -34.85
C LEU A 843 -8.12 31.81 -35.24
N LYS A 844 -9.20 31.43 -34.56
CA LYS A 844 -10.55 31.89 -34.84
C LYS A 844 -11.10 32.71 -33.68
N PHE A 845 -11.19 34.03 -33.85
CA PHE A 845 -11.91 34.91 -32.92
C PHE A 845 -13.42 34.59 -32.96
N PHE A 846 -13.98 34.24 -31.81
CA PHE A 846 -15.32 33.68 -31.66
C PHE A 846 -16.14 34.31 -30.52
N GLY A 847 -15.66 35.38 -29.89
CA GLY A 847 -16.37 36.02 -28.77
C GLY A 847 -17.70 36.67 -29.19
N ASN A 848 -18.73 36.55 -28.34
CA ASN A 848 -20.03 37.22 -28.48
C ASN A 848 -20.21 38.16 -27.26
N GLY A 849 -19.56 39.33 -27.32
CA GLY A 849 -19.43 40.22 -26.16
C GLY A 849 -18.62 41.49 -26.49
N PRO A 850 -17.87 42.07 -25.53
CA PRO A 850 -16.98 43.19 -25.83
C PRO A 850 -15.97 42.81 -26.91
N ALA A 851 -15.38 43.81 -27.55
CA ALA A 851 -14.40 43.56 -28.60
C ALA A 851 -13.18 42.80 -28.05
N GLN A 852 -12.81 41.73 -28.74
CA GLN A 852 -11.64 40.92 -28.44
C GLN A 852 -10.36 41.67 -28.83
N THR A 853 -9.33 41.56 -28.02
CA THR A 853 -8.03 42.19 -28.28
C THR A 853 -7.13 41.31 -29.14
N PHE A 854 -6.36 41.93 -30.03
CA PHE A 854 -5.35 41.25 -30.85
C PHE A 854 -3.96 41.87 -30.63
N PRO A 855 -3.09 41.23 -29.81
CA PRO A 855 -1.77 41.74 -29.45
C PRO A 855 -0.69 41.47 -30.50
N PRO A 856 0.47 42.16 -30.45
CA PRO A 856 1.58 41.95 -31.38
C PRO A 856 2.42 40.71 -31.05
N LEU A 857 3.18 40.24 -32.04
CA LEU A 857 4.30 39.31 -31.89
C LEU A 857 5.50 39.82 -32.71
N ASN A 858 6.70 39.79 -32.13
CA ASN A 858 7.94 40.18 -32.82
C ASN A 858 8.20 39.29 -34.05
N ASN A 859 7.88 38.00 -33.95
CA ASN A 859 8.03 37.01 -35.03
C ASN A 859 6.89 37.00 -36.04
N GLY A 860 5.84 37.81 -35.82
CA GLY A 860 4.59 37.74 -36.57
C GLY A 860 3.80 36.45 -36.31
N TYR A 861 2.56 36.44 -36.79
CA TYR A 861 1.68 35.28 -36.69
C TYR A 861 1.83 34.38 -37.90
N ASP A 862 2.25 33.12 -37.69
CA ASP A 862 2.32 32.09 -38.72
C ASP A 862 1.01 31.27 -38.81
N THR A 863 -0.14 31.93 -38.65
CA THR A 863 -1.47 31.32 -38.62
C THR A 863 -2.48 32.16 -39.41
N HIS A 864 -3.46 31.51 -40.03
CA HIS A 864 -4.60 32.24 -40.58
C HIS A 864 -5.47 32.80 -39.45
N ILE A 865 -5.93 34.04 -39.59
CA ILE A 865 -6.82 34.69 -38.64
C ILE A 865 -8.22 34.72 -39.22
N PHE A 866 -9.18 34.21 -38.46
CA PHE A 866 -10.59 34.26 -38.80
C PHE A 866 -11.38 35.01 -37.74
N LEU A 867 -12.30 35.86 -38.17
CA LEU A 867 -13.40 36.32 -37.34
C LEU A 867 -14.61 35.46 -37.69
N ALA A 868 -15.04 34.65 -36.72
CA ALA A 868 -15.87 33.47 -36.92
C ALA A 868 -17.18 33.47 -36.12
N GLY A 869 -17.17 34.07 -34.93
CA GLY A 869 -18.34 34.09 -34.02
C GLY A 869 -19.44 35.05 -34.46
N HIS A 870 -20.61 34.90 -33.83
CA HIS A 870 -21.73 35.80 -34.03
C HIS A 870 -21.50 37.10 -33.24
N ASN A 871 -21.56 38.25 -33.92
CA ASN A 871 -21.26 39.57 -33.35
C ASN A 871 -19.83 39.73 -32.81
N THR A 872 -18.88 38.98 -33.36
CA THR A 872 -17.47 39.09 -32.94
C THR A 872 -16.86 40.39 -33.44
N SER A 873 -16.35 41.20 -32.52
CA SER A 873 -15.57 42.40 -32.82
C SER A 873 -14.14 42.18 -32.34
N VAL A 874 -13.15 42.59 -33.13
CA VAL A 874 -11.71 42.49 -32.81
C VAL A 874 -11.06 43.86 -32.95
N ILE A 875 -10.23 44.24 -31.98
CA ILE A 875 -9.49 45.51 -31.95
C ILE A 875 -7.99 45.19 -31.79
N GLN A 876 -7.16 45.74 -32.67
CA GLN A 876 -5.70 45.69 -32.53
C GLN A 876 -5.24 46.53 -31.34
N THR A 877 -4.26 46.02 -30.60
CA THR A 877 -3.61 46.76 -29.51
C THR A 877 -2.23 47.31 -29.89
N SER A 878 -1.68 46.90 -31.04
CA SER A 878 -0.41 47.38 -31.60
C SER A 878 -0.30 47.01 -33.09
N ASP A 879 0.87 47.24 -33.70
CA ASP A 879 1.21 46.82 -35.06
C ASP A 879 1.16 45.28 -35.18
N ILE A 880 0.41 44.77 -36.14
CA ILE A 880 0.25 43.32 -36.39
C ILE A 880 0.91 42.91 -37.70
N THR A 881 1.61 41.78 -37.67
CA THR A 881 2.12 41.11 -38.87
C THR A 881 1.60 39.67 -38.93
N LEU A 882 0.91 39.31 -40.02
CA LEU A 882 0.66 37.94 -40.43
C LEU A 882 1.73 37.55 -41.45
N ASN A 883 2.43 36.44 -41.22
CA ASN A 883 3.57 36.03 -42.04
C ASN A 883 3.14 35.63 -43.47
N ALA A 884 4.12 35.41 -44.35
CA ALA A 884 3.88 35.13 -45.77
C ALA A 884 2.87 33.98 -45.97
N GLY A 885 1.87 34.19 -46.84
CA GLY A 885 0.80 33.23 -47.11
C GLY A 885 -0.27 33.11 -46.01
N LYS A 886 -0.17 33.84 -44.90
CA LYS A 886 -1.18 33.87 -43.83
C LYS A 886 -2.21 34.98 -44.08
N ASN A 887 -3.47 34.64 -43.82
CA ASN A 887 -4.62 35.36 -44.36
C ASN A 887 -5.45 35.92 -43.22
N LEU A 888 -6.14 37.05 -43.48
CA LEU A 888 -7.16 37.61 -42.61
C LEU A 888 -8.54 37.42 -43.25
N TYR A 889 -9.41 36.69 -42.57
CA TYR A 889 -10.76 36.37 -43.03
C TYR A 889 -11.82 36.92 -42.08
N LEU A 890 -12.57 37.93 -42.55
CA LEU A 890 -13.81 38.38 -41.91
C LEU A 890 -14.97 37.63 -42.55
N SER A 891 -15.19 36.39 -42.11
CA SER A 891 -16.08 35.44 -42.79
C SER A 891 -17.32 35.05 -42.00
N GLY A 892 -17.32 35.19 -40.66
CA GLY A 892 -18.38 34.62 -39.81
C GLY A 892 -18.48 33.10 -39.91
N ASP A 893 -17.35 32.41 -40.11
CA ASP A 893 -17.25 30.94 -40.22
C ASP A 893 -18.20 30.33 -41.26
N THR A 894 -18.30 30.97 -42.43
CA THR A 894 -19.21 30.60 -43.54
C THR A 894 -20.70 30.91 -43.32
N PHE A 895 -21.10 31.38 -42.13
CA PHE A 895 -22.48 31.77 -41.86
C PHE A 895 -22.78 33.18 -42.37
N ALA A 896 -23.77 33.26 -43.26
CA ALA A 896 -24.22 34.51 -43.89
C ALA A 896 -24.80 35.53 -42.89
N ASN A 897 -25.38 35.04 -41.78
CA ASN A 897 -26.07 35.85 -40.77
C ASN A 897 -25.19 36.27 -39.58
N ARG A 898 -23.89 35.97 -39.59
CA ARG A 898 -22.97 36.39 -38.53
C ARG A 898 -22.29 37.71 -38.88
N ALA A 899 -22.56 38.73 -38.08
CA ALA A 899 -21.87 40.01 -38.14
C ALA A 899 -20.48 39.88 -37.49
N VAL A 900 -19.46 40.45 -38.12
CA VAL A 900 -18.09 40.49 -37.58
C VAL A 900 -17.40 41.81 -37.91
N ASN A 901 -16.60 42.34 -36.99
CA ASN A 901 -15.89 43.61 -37.17
C ASN A 901 -14.41 43.47 -36.80
N TYR A 902 -13.51 43.97 -37.64
CA TYR A 902 -12.08 44.09 -37.33
C TYR A 902 -11.68 45.55 -37.40
N ASN A 903 -11.08 46.09 -36.34
CA ASN A 903 -10.62 47.46 -36.24
C ASN A 903 -9.10 47.49 -35.98
N THR A 904 -8.35 48.14 -36.88
CA THR A 904 -6.89 48.32 -36.73
C THR A 904 -6.51 49.31 -35.64
N ASN A 905 -7.47 50.14 -35.18
CA ASN A 905 -7.28 51.13 -34.12
C ASN A 905 -6.12 52.10 -34.41
N GLY A 906 -5.91 52.43 -35.69
CA GLY A 906 -4.80 53.28 -36.17
C GLY A 906 -3.42 52.60 -36.26
N TYR A 907 -3.29 51.35 -35.83
CA TYR A 907 -2.02 50.59 -35.91
C TYR A 907 -1.80 49.97 -37.28
N LYS A 908 -0.54 49.67 -37.62
CA LYS A 908 -0.23 49.00 -38.89
C LYS A 908 -0.75 47.56 -38.90
N LEU A 909 -1.20 47.13 -40.07
CA LEU A 909 -1.60 45.76 -40.34
C LEU A 909 -0.85 45.24 -41.57
N ASN A 910 0.11 44.34 -41.37
CA ASN A 910 0.84 43.69 -42.45
C ASN A 910 0.29 42.28 -42.63
N VAL A 911 -0.37 41.98 -43.74
CA VAL A 911 -0.91 40.65 -44.05
C VAL A 911 -0.11 40.06 -45.20
N GLY A 912 0.73 39.08 -44.93
CA GLY A 912 1.56 38.41 -45.93
C GLY A 912 0.78 37.61 -46.97
N GLY A 913 -0.47 37.23 -46.68
CA GLY A 913 -1.43 36.61 -47.59
C GLY A 913 -2.53 37.58 -48.04
N ARG A 914 -3.78 37.10 -48.11
CA ARG A 914 -4.95 37.88 -48.52
C ARG A 914 -5.72 38.46 -47.34
N ILE A 915 -6.40 39.57 -47.61
CA ILE A 915 -7.49 40.08 -46.77
C ILE A 915 -8.80 39.84 -47.51
N ARG A 916 -9.74 39.18 -46.85
CA ARG A 916 -11.09 38.96 -47.39
C ARG A 916 -12.17 39.29 -46.36
N VAL A 917 -13.09 40.16 -46.77
CA VAL A 917 -14.28 40.55 -46.02
C VAL A 917 -15.50 40.02 -46.75
N GLY A 918 -16.23 39.12 -46.09
CA GLY A 918 -17.27 38.31 -46.73
C GLY A 918 -16.89 36.84 -46.89
N TRP A 919 -17.90 36.03 -47.16
CA TRP A 919 -17.73 34.65 -47.62
C TRP A 919 -18.49 34.47 -48.95
N PHE A 920 -18.32 33.34 -49.62
CA PHE A 920 -19.04 33.03 -50.86
C PHE A 920 -20.56 32.98 -50.61
N GLY A 921 -21.32 33.81 -51.33
CA GLY A 921 -22.76 34.02 -51.15
C GLY A 921 -23.09 35.37 -50.51
N ASN A 922 -24.18 36.01 -50.91
CA ASN A 922 -24.59 37.33 -50.38
C ASN A 922 -24.93 37.22 -48.89
N GLY A 923 -23.98 37.60 -48.03
CA GLY A 923 -24.18 37.65 -46.58
C GLY A 923 -25.33 38.58 -46.19
N THR A 924 -26.10 38.20 -45.18
CA THR A 924 -27.22 38.99 -44.65
C THR A 924 -26.81 39.89 -43.48
N ALA A 925 -25.70 39.59 -42.80
CA ALA A 925 -25.17 40.35 -41.68
C ALA A 925 -23.83 41.04 -42.01
N SER A 926 -23.65 42.25 -41.46
CA SER A 926 -22.52 43.13 -41.78
C SER A 926 -21.17 42.54 -41.38
N LYS A 927 -20.22 42.53 -42.30
CA LYS A 927 -18.81 42.22 -42.01
C LYS A 927 -17.97 43.44 -42.32
N THR A 928 -17.35 44.03 -41.30
CA THR A 928 -16.72 45.35 -41.40
C THR A 928 -15.22 45.26 -41.16
N LEU A 929 -14.42 45.74 -42.11
CA LEU A 929 -13.02 46.03 -41.90
C LEU A 929 -12.88 47.55 -41.71
N ASP A 930 -12.47 47.97 -40.51
CA ASP A 930 -12.16 49.36 -40.18
C ASP A 930 -10.63 49.51 -40.10
N ILE A 931 -10.10 50.29 -41.03
CA ILE A 931 -8.67 50.55 -41.19
C ILE A 931 -8.38 52.05 -41.01
N SER A 932 -9.27 52.78 -40.35
CA SER A 932 -9.12 54.23 -40.16
C SER A 932 -7.77 54.58 -39.51
N ASP A 933 -7.15 55.67 -39.99
CA ASP A 933 -5.87 56.19 -39.52
C ASP A 933 -4.68 55.21 -39.59
N SER A 934 -4.81 54.09 -40.33
CA SER A 934 -3.81 53.01 -40.36
C SER A 934 -3.14 52.79 -41.72
N THR A 935 -2.00 52.11 -41.71
CA THR A 935 -1.37 51.56 -42.91
C THR A 935 -1.56 50.05 -42.97
N VAL A 936 -2.21 49.57 -44.02
CA VAL A 936 -2.51 48.16 -44.26
C VAL A 936 -1.72 47.67 -45.46
N THR A 937 -0.82 46.71 -45.26
CA THR A 937 -0.02 46.10 -46.32
C THR A 937 -0.55 44.69 -46.62
N VAL A 938 -0.72 44.34 -47.89
CA VAL A 938 -1.29 43.04 -48.31
C VAL A 938 -0.43 42.39 -49.38
N GLY A 939 -0.03 41.14 -49.14
CA GLY A 939 0.83 40.34 -50.03
C GLY A 939 0.11 39.57 -51.14
N GLU A 940 -1.16 39.23 -50.95
CA GLU A 940 -2.05 38.62 -51.97
C GLU A 940 -3.29 39.52 -52.24
N ASN A 941 -4.48 38.94 -52.41
CA ASN A 941 -5.68 39.69 -52.80
C ASN A 941 -6.22 40.56 -51.66
N PHE A 942 -6.86 41.67 -52.03
CA PHE A 942 -7.68 42.49 -51.14
C PHE A 942 -9.14 42.47 -51.62
N GLU A 943 -10.00 41.78 -50.88
CA GLU A 943 -11.34 41.40 -51.34
C GLU A 943 -12.41 41.85 -50.35
N ILE A 944 -13.20 42.86 -50.72
CA ILE A 944 -14.49 43.14 -50.11
C ILE A 944 -15.55 42.52 -51.00
N LEU A 945 -16.11 41.38 -50.59
CA LEU A 945 -17.10 40.66 -51.39
C LEU A 945 -18.47 41.35 -51.34
N ALA A 946 -19.35 41.00 -52.28
CA ALA A 946 -20.71 41.54 -52.35
C ALA A 946 -21.56 41.18 -51.10
N GLY A 947 -22.65 41.92 -50.87
CA GLY A 947 -23.54 41.78 -49.72
C GLY A 947 -23.45 42.98 -48.78
N THR A 948 -23.71 42.76 -47.48
CA THR A 948 -23.66 43.82 -46.44
C THR A 948 -22.24 44.07 -45.90
N ASN A 949 -21.20 43.61 -46.59
CA ASN A 949 -19.80 43.80 -46.20
C ASN A 949 -19.40 45.28 -46.33
N ASN A 950 -18.50 45.75 -45.46
CA ASN A 950 -18.12 47.15 -45.39
C ASN A 950 -16.62 47.35 -45.17
N LEU A 951 -16.12 48.47 -45.68
CA LEU A 951 -14.77 48.98 -45.47
C LEU A 951 -14.88 50.41 -44.95
N ILE A 952 -14.23 50.70 -43.83
CA ILE A 952 -14.05 52.06 -43.31
C ILE A 952 -12.57 52.39 -43.44
N SER A 953 -12.24 53.42 -44.22
CA SER A 953 -10.87 53.69 -44.64
C SER A 953 -10.43 55.15 -44.47
N THR A 954 -11.04 55.89 -43.55
CA THR A 954 -10.74 57.33 -43.37
C THR A 954 -9.28 57.53 -42.98
N SER A 955 -8.56 58.45 -43.64
CA SER A 955 -7.14 58.74 -43.36
C SER A 955 -6.21 57.51 -43.45
N SER A 956 -6.58 56.49 -44.23
CA SER A 956 -5.85 55.22 -44.28
C SER A 956 -5.03 55.02 -45.55
N THR A 957 -4.01 54.15 -45.47
CA THR A 957 -3.22 53.73 -46.62
C THR A 957 -3.29 52.22 -46.80
N VAL A 958 -3.78 51.76 -47.96
CA VAL A 958 -3.71 50.36 -48.39
C VAL A 958 -2.53 50.19 -49.34
N ILE A 959 -1.58 49.30 -49.02
CA ILE A 959 -0.40 48.99 -49.81
C ILE A 959 -0.52 47.58 -50.39
N LEU A 960 -0.54 47.46 -51.71
CA LEU A 960 -0.48 46.18 -52.41
C LEU A 960 0.98 45.89 -52.75
N ASN A 961 1.64 44.99 -52.00
CA ASN A 961 3.08 44.74 -52.10
C ASN A 961 3.41 43.31 -52.55
N GLY A 962 2.47 42.63 -53.22
CA GLY A 962 2.62 41.23 -53.59
C GLY A 962 3.76 40.98 -54.58
N THR A 963 4.32 39.77 -54.50
CA THR A 963 5.30 39.25 -55.46
C THR A 963 4.64 38.36 -56.53
N GLY A 964 3.40 37.92 -56.29
CA GLY A 964 2.51 37.25 -57.26
C GLY A 964 1.44 38.20 -57.82
N ALA A 965 0.57 37.67 -58.68
CA ALA A 965 -0.61 38.40 -59.16
C ALA A 965 -1.52 38.76 -57.97
N GLN A 966 -1.93 40.02 -57.87
CA GLN A 966 -2.89 40.48 -56.85
C GLN A 966 -4.20 40.89 -57.50
N ALA A 967 -5.31 40.48 -56.91
CA ALA A 967 -6.62 40.96 -57.26
C ALA A 967 -7.18 41.91 -56.19
N VAL A 968 -7.90 42.93 -56.64
CA VAL A 968 -8.64 43.88 -55.79
C VAL A 968 -10.11 43.79 -56.15
N THR A 969 -10.97 43.69 -55.15
CA THR A 969 -12.43 43.68 -55.31
C THR A 969 -13.03 44.56 -54.22
N MET A 970 -13.80 45.58 -54.60
CA MET A 970 -14.27 46.62 -53.68
C MET A 970 -15.78 46.66 -53.51
N ASN A 971 -16.56 46.15 -54.46
CA ASN A 971 -18.02 46.15 -54.49
C ASN A 971 -18.62 47.52 -54.10
N GLY A 972 -18.09 48.60 -54.70
CA GLY A 972 -18.56 49.96 -54.47
C GLY A 972 -18.05 50.63 -53.19
N LYS A 973 -17.08 50.03 -52.48
CA LYS A 973 -16.40 50.68 -51.35
C LYS A 973 -15.22 51.54 -51.82
N ALA A 974 -14.97 52.62 -51.08
CA ALA A 974 -13.88 53.53 -51.36
C ALA A 974 -12.64 53.20 -50.50
N MET A 975 -11.47 53.55 -51.00
CA MET A 975 -10.21 53.62 -50.26
C MET A 975 -9.81 55.09 -50.09
N ASP A 976 -9.04 55.41 -49.04
CA ASP A 976 -8.45 56.75 -48.94
C ASP A 976 -7.17 56.83 -49.78
N VAL A 977 -6.07 56.26 -49.30
CA VAL A 977 -4.82 56.14 -50.08
C VAL A 977 -4.59 54.70 -50.53
N LEU A 978 -4.40 54.50 -51.83
CA LEU A 978 -3.96 53.22 -52.41
C LEU A 978 -2.51 53.34 -52.92
N THR A 979 -1.65 52.44 -52.46
CA THR A 979 -0.25 52.37 -52.87
C THR A 979 0.02 51.05 -53.60
N LEU A 980 0.56 51.13 -54.81
CA LEU A 980 0.76 50.02 -55.73
C LEU A 980 2.25 49.66 -55.81
N ASN A 981 2.66 48.65 -55.06
CA ASN A 981 4.04 48.17 -54.95
C ASN A 981 4.23 46.71 -55.40
N ASN A 982 3.31 46.18 -56.22
CA ASN A 982 3.32 44.78 -56.64
C ASN A 982 4.40 44.51 -57.70
N THR A 983 5.47 43.83 -57.30
CA THR A 983 6.64 43.60 -58.17
C THR A 983 6.45 42.52 -59.25
N SER A 984 5.29 41.86 -59.28
CA SER A 984 4.95 40.81 -60.24
C SER A 984 4.74 41.35 -61.65
N VAL A 985 4.98 40.48 -62.65
CA VAL A 985 4.68 40.78 -64.07
C VAL A 985 3.17 40.84 -64.33
N ALA A 986 2.41 39.98 -63.67
CA ALA A 986 0.95 40.02 -63.73
C ALA A 986 0.38 41.27 -63.04
N GLY A 987 1.12 41.81 -62.06
CA GLY A 987 0.78 43.05 -61.36
C GLY A 987 -0.54 42.96 -60.59
N VAL A 988 -1.32 44.05 -60.64
CA VAL A 988 -2.59 44.19 -59.92
C VAL A 988 -3.76 44.17 -60.91
N THR A 989 -4.77 43.36 -60.61
CA THR A 989 -6.05 43.32 -61.34
C THR A 989 -7.15 43.89 -60.46
N PHE A 990 -7.82 44.93 -60.93
CA PHE A 990 -9.04 45.45 -60.31
C PHE A 990 -10.24 44.76 -60.95
N ASN A 991 -10.93 43.92 -60.18
CA ASN A 991 -12.03 43.08 -60.67
C ASN A 991 -13.33 43.87 -60.86
N ASP A 992 -13.45 45.03 -60.23
CA ASP A 992 -14.61 45.92 -60.27
C ASP A 992 -14.19 47.39 -60.13
N ALA A 993 -15.17 48.29 -60.24
CA ALA A 993 -14.97 49.72 -60.02
C ALA A 993 -14.42 50.01 -58.61
N PHE A 994 -13.51 50.99 -58.52
CA PHE A 994 -13.09 51.54 -57.23
C PHE A 994 -13.14 53.06 -57.21
N THR A 995 -13.29 53.62 -56.01
CA THR A 995 -13.04 55.03 -55.74
C THR A 995 -11.90 55.14 -54.73
N ALA A 996 -10.88 55.94 -55.03
CA ALA A 996 -9.79 56.24 -54.11
C ALA A 996 -9.58 57.76 -53.97
N ASN A 997 -9.17 58.25 -52.81
CA ASN A 997 -8.77 59.65 -52.72
C ASN A 997 -7.40 59.87 -53.38
N SER A 998 -6.41 59.03 -53.07
CA SER A 998 -5.10 59.09 -53.71
C SER A 998 -4.61 57.73 -54.16
N VAL A 999 -3.96 57.66 -55.31
CA VAL A 999 -3.29 56.45 -55.81
C VAL A 999 -1.83 56.77 -56.11
N SER A 1000 -0.91 55.93 -55.64
CA SER A 1000 0.53 56.13 -55.88
C SER A 1000 1.34 54.83 -55.92
N ASN A 1001 2.61 54.91 -56.30
CA ASN A 1001 3.61 53.86 -56.07
C ASN A 1001 4.85 54.44 -55.36
N THR A 1002 5.49 53.68 -54.46
CA THR A 1002 6.59 54.22 -53.64
C THR A 1002 7.93 54.26 -54.37
N LEU A 1003 8.17 53.34 -55.30
CA LEU A 1003 9.33 53.37 -56.18
C LEU A 1003 8.87 53.27 -57.64
N PRO A 1004 9.59 53.95 -58.55
CA PRO A 1004 9.35 53.82 -59.97
C PRO A 1004 9.37 52.36 -60.44
N ASN A 1005 8.39 51.95 -61.25
CA ASN A 1005 8.23 50.59 -61.79
C ASN A 1005 8.08 49.46 -60.74
N ASN A 1006 7.72 49.77 -59.50
CA ASN A 1006 7.36 48.73 -58.53
C ASN A 1006 6.15 47.91 -58.96
N THR A 1007 5.27 48.43 -59.82
CA THR A 1007 4.15 47.69 -60.41
C THR A 1007 4.28 47.67 -61.92
N LYS A 1008 4.18 46.49 -62.54
CA LYS A 1008 4.42 46.30 -63.98
C LYS A 1008 3.16 46.40 -64.83
N THR A 1009 2.04 45.89 -64.32
CA THR A 1009 0.77 45.84 -65.02
C THR A 1009 -0.38 46.17 -64.07
N LEU A 1010 -1.26 47.07 -64.50
CA LEU A 1010 -2.56 47.33 -63.89
C LEU A 1010 -3.64 46.90 -64.89
N THR A 1011 -4.41 45.89 -64.53
CA THR A 1011 -5.53 45.40 -65.33
C THR A 1011 -6.83 45.93 -64.73
N PHE A 1012 -7.63 46.59 -65.55
CA PHE A 1012 -8.88 47.24 -65.14
C PHE A 1012 -10.10 46.48 -65.67
N ALA A 1013 -11.11 46.26 -64.83
CA ALA A 1013 -12.38 45.68 -65.24
C ALA A 1013 -13.03 46.49 -66.38
N ALA A 1014 -13.34 45.84 -67.49
CA ALA A 1014 -13.86 46.50 -68.68
C ALA A 1014 -15.25 47.11 -68.42
N GLY A 1015 -15.47 48.34 -68.89
CA GLY A 1015 -16.71 49.09 -68.71
C GLY A 1015 -16.99 49.59 -67.29
N GLN A 1016 -15.99 49.53 -66.39
CA GLN A 1016 -16.11 49.99 -65.00
C GLN A 1016 -15.43 51.36 -64.80
N ASP A 1017 -15.90 52.08 -63.78
CA ASP A 1017 -15.37 53.39 -63.38
C ASP A 1017 -14.26 53.27 -62.33
N PHE A 1018 -13.13 53.93 -62.60
CA PHE A 1018 -11.97 54.00 -61.73
C PHE A 1018 -11.71 55.45 -61.33
N THR A 1019 -12.27 55.85 -60.19
CA THR A 1019 -12.36 57.25 -59.76
C THR A 1019 -11.28 57.62 -58.75
N VAL A 1020 -10.61 58.75 -58.99
CA VAL A 1020 -9.57 59.30 -58.11
C VAL A 1020 -9.88 60.74 -57.75
N ASN A 1021 -10.03 61.03 -56.45
CA ASN A 1021 -10.55 62.32 -55.99
C ASN A 1021 -9.50 63.42 -55.81
N ASN A 1022 -8.32 63.08 -55.25
CA ASN A 1022 -7.33 64.06 -54.79
C ASN A 1022 -6.00 63.96 -55.53
N ALA A 1023 -5.42 62.77 -55.71
CA ALA A 1023 -4.10 62.65 -56.35
C ALA A 1023 -3.87 61.32 -57.07
N PHE A 1024 -3.36 61.35 -58.29
CA PHE A 1024 -2.94 60.15 -59.04
C PHE A 1024 -1.46 60.26 -59.47
N ASN A 1025 -0.59 59.54 -58.76
CA ASN A 1025 0.87 59.67 -58.86
C ASN A 1025 1.53 58.33 -59.17
N LEU A 1026 1.56 57.92 -60.44
CA LEU A 1026 2.17 56.67 -60.89
C LEU A 1026 3.37 56.92 -61.80
N GLN A 1027 4.50 56.30 -61.44
CA GLN A 1027 5.78 56.49 -62.13
C GLN A 1027 6.38 55.14 -62.52
N GLY A 1028 6.59 54.92 -63.81
CA GLY A 1028 7.48 53.88 -64.32
C GLY A 1028 8.93 54.36 -64.40
N THR A 1029 9.78 53.61 -65.08
CA THR A 1029 11.16 54.01 -65.41
C THR A 1029 11.43 53.89 -66.90
N ASN A 1030 12.49 54.56 -67.38
CA ASN A 1030 12.91 54.44 -68.77
C ASN A 1030 13.24 52.98 -69.11
N GLY A 1031 12.58 52.41 -70.12
CA GLY A 1031 12.69 51.01 -70.52
C GLY A 1031 11.82 50.03 -69.72
N GLN A 1032 11.09 50.48 -68.69
CA GLN A 1032 10.16 49.66 -67.91
C GLN A 1032 8.89 50.46 -67.58
N LEU A 1033 7.96 50.47 -68.54
CA LEU A 1033 6.69 51.16 -68.42
C LEU A 1033 5.72 50.38 -67.53
N ILE A 1034 4.82 51.10 -66.84
CA ILE A 1034 3.65 50.46 -66.21
C ILE A 1034 2.55 50.31 -67.26
N ASN A 1035 2.10 49.09 -67.54
CA ASN A 1035 1.02 48.84 -68.50
C ASN A 1035 -0.33 49.04 -67.83
N PHE A 1036 -1.18 49.93 -68.36
CA PHE A 1036 -2.59 50.06 -68.00
C PHE A 1036 -3.43 49.42 -69.11
N VAL A 1037 -4.13 48.34 -68.78
CA VAL A 1037 -4.82 47.50 -69.77
C VAL A 1037 -6.24 47.18 -69.33
N SER A 1038 -7.13 47.02 -70.31
CA SER A 1038 -8.47 46.47 -70.08
C SER A 1038 -8.39 44.95 -69.85
N SER A 1039 -9.20 44.45 -68.91
CA SER A 1039 -9.44 43.02 -68.70
C SER A 1039 -10.10 42.32 -69.88
N SER A 1040 -10.76 43.07 -70.77
CA SER A 1040 -11.36 42.57 -72.00
C SER A 1040 -10.98 43.47 -73.18
N PRO A 1041 -9.94 43.11 -73.96
CA PRO A 1041 -9.59 43.83 -75.19
C PRO A 1041 -10.82 43.97 -76.10
N GLY A 1042 -11.17 45.20 -76.49
CA GLY A 1042 -12.41 45.50 -77.20
C GLY A 1042 -13.38 46.42 -76.45
N THR A 1043 -13.21 46.56 -75.12
CA THR A 1043 -14.08 47.41 -74.28
C THR A 1043 -13.23 48.32 -73.39
N HIS A 1044 -13.53 49.61 -73.41
CA HIS A 1044 -12.82 50.62 -72.61
C HIS A 1044 -13.05 50.41 -71.10
N TRP A 1045 -12.03 50.69 -70.28
CA TRP A 1045 -12.20 50.97 -68.85
C TRP A 1045 -12.23 52.48 -68.64
N ASN A 1046 -13.07 52.97 -67.71
CA ASN A 1046 -13.31 54.40 -67.57
C ASN A 1046 -12.41 54.98 -66.47
N PHE A 1047 -11.56 55.94 -66.82
CA PHE A 1047 -10.70 56.64 -65.88
C PHE A 1047 -11.29 58.01 -65.52
N VAL A 1048 -11.54 58.23 -64.23
CA VAL A 1048 -12.15 59.46 -63.74
C VAL A 1048 -11.22 60.13 -62.73
N LEU A 1049 -10.53 61.18 -63.18
CA LEU A 1049 -9.76 62.06 -62.30
C LEU A 1049 -10.57 63.31 -61.99
N ASN A 1050 -11.01 63.47 -60.74
CA ASN A 1050 -11.90 64.57 -60.35
C ASN A 1050 -11.25 65.95 -60.49
N ASN A 1051 -12.07 66.97 -60.71
CA ASN A 1051 -11.59 68.34 -60.92
C ASN A 1051 -10.82 68.86 -59.70
N GLY A 1052 -9.57 69.29 -59.92
CA GLY A 1052 -8.68 69.79 -58.87
C GLY A 1052 -7.75 68.72 -58.28
N ALA A 1053 -7.81 67.47 -58.75
CA ALA A 1053 -6.86 66.44 -58.35
C ALA A 1053 -5.45 66.72 -58.89
N ALA A 1054 -4.42 66.37 -58.13
CA ALA A 1054 -3.04 66.40 -58.61
C ALA A 1054 -2.76 65.17 -59.49
N LYS A 1055 -1.98 65.32 -60.58
CA LYS A 1055 -1.53 64.20 -61.40
C LYS A 1055 -0.04 64.22 -61.65
N THR A 1056 0.61 63.08 -61.43
CA THR A 1056 1.98 62.79 -61.85
C THR A 1056 1.98 61.41 -62.51
N ILE A 1057 1.84 61.38 -63.83
CA ILE A 1057 1.80 60.14 -64.61
C ILE A 1057 2.99 60.14 -65.56
N ASN A 1058 3.90 59.20 -65.39
CA ASN A 1058 5.17 59.16 -66.13
C ASN A 1058 5.59 57.73 -66.44
N TYR A 1059 6.14 57.48 -67.63
CA TYR A 1059 6.55 56.16 -68.10
C TYR A 1059 5.45 55.09 -67.96
N VAL A 1060 4.25 55.36 -68.50
CA VAL A 1060 3.15 54.39 -68.57
C VAL A 1060 2.85 54.00 -70.02
N ASN A 1061 2.24 52.84 -70.22
CA ASN A 1061 1.70 52.39 -71.50
C ASN A 1061 0.20 52.12 -71.33
N VAL A 1062 -0.64 52.96 -71.93
CA VAL A 1062 -2.10 52.91 -71.69
C VAL A 1062 -2.80 52.35 -72.91
N SER A 1063 -3.75 51.44 -72.72
CA SER A 1063 -4.58 50.89 -73.80
C SER A 1063 -6.01 50.64 -73.34
N TRP A 1064 -6.96 50.77 -74.28
CA TRP A 1064 -8.38 50.53 -74.05
C TRP A 1064 -8.93 51.31 -72.84
N SER A 1065 -8.60 52.60 -72.72
CA SER A 1065 -9.08 53.47 -71.64
C SER A 1065 -9.86 54.69 -72.12
N ASP A 1066 -10.97 55.01 -71.46
CA ASP A 1066 -11.75 56.23 -71.67
C ASP A 1066 -11.61 57.18 -70.48
N ALA A 1067 -10.91 58.30 -70.66
CA ALA A 1067 -10.74 59.33 -69.63
C ALA A 1067 -11.72 60.51 -69.76
N SER A 1068 -12.71 60.46 -70.66
CA SER A 1068 -13.64 61.58 -70.92
C SER A 1068 -14.49 61.98 -69.70
N GLY A 1069 -14.67 61.08 -68.73
CA GLY A 1069 -15.32 61.35 -67.46
C GLY A 1069 -14.47 62.16 -66.47
N SER A 1070 -13.18 62.38 -66.75
CA SER A 1070 -12.30 63.20 -65.91
C SER A 1070 -12.66 64.69 -65.97
N GLY A 1071 -12.29 65.45 -64.94
CA GLY A 1071 -12.51 66.90 -64.91
C GLY A 1071 -11.86 67.60 -66.12
N SER A 1072 -12.52 68.61 -66.67
CA SER A 1072 -12.10 69.29 -67.91
C SER A 1072 -10.71 69.95 -67.86
N THR A 1073 -10.15 70.17 -66.66
CA THR A 1073 -8.78 70.65 -66.46
C THR A 1073 -7.73 69.54 -66.59
N HIS A 1074 -8.18 68.29 -66.59
CA HIS A 1074 -7.34 67.12 -66.74
C HIS A 1074 -7.39 66.49 -68.10
N THR A 1075 -8.41 66.75 -68.94
CA THR A 1075 -8.55 66.17 -70.28
C THR A 1075 -7.90 67.06 -71.37
N PRO A 1076 -7.11 66.49 -72.30
CA PRO A 1076 -6.58 65.13 -72.24
C PRO A 1076 -5.60 64.93 -71.07
N ILE A 1077 -5.45 63.70 -70.56
CA ILE A 1077 -4.65 63.37 -69.36
C ILE A 1077 -3.19 63.79 -69.49
N LEU A 1078 -2.58 63.66 -70.67
CA LEU A 1078 -1.21 64.04 -71.01
C LEU A 1078 -0.14 63.44 -70.08
N PRO A 1079 0.01 62.09 -70.02
CA PRO A 1079 1.10 61.47 -69.28
C PRO A 1079 2.46 61.76 -69.95
N THR A 1080 3.51 61.87 -69.14
CA THR A 1080 4.88 62.20 -69.62
C THR A 1080 5.69 60.94 -69.92
N ASN A 1081 6.62 60.99 -70.88
CA ASN A 1081 7.47 59.87 -71.32
C ASN A 1081 6.72 58.52 -71.49
N SER A 1082 5.48 58.57 -71.96
CA SER A 1082 4.54 57.46 -71.96
C SER A 1082 4.17 57.02 -73.38
N ILE A 1083 3.69 55.79 -73.52
CA ILE A 1083 3.30 55.19 -74.79
C ILE A 1083 1.77 55.13 -74.87
N ASN A 1084 1.24 55.56 -76.01
CA ASN A 1084 -0.15 55.28 -76.40
C ASN A 1084 -0.22 53.86 -76.97
N GLY A 1085 -0.71 52.91 -76.16
CA GLY A 1085 -0.90 51.51 -76.53
C GLY A 1085 -2.11 51.26 -77.45
N GLY A 1086 -2.87 52.32 -77.80
CA GLY A 1086 -3.99 52.28 -78.74
C GLY A 1086 -5.37 52.15 -78.08
N ASN A 1087 -6.40 52.61 -78.79
CA ASN A 1087 -7.81 52.64 -78.35
C ASN A 1087 -7.97 53.37 -77.01
N ASN A 1088 -7.49 54.60 -76.93
CA ASN A 1088 -7.70 55.47 -75.77
C ASN A 1088 -8.57 56.66 -76.18
N ILE A 1089 -9.23 57.28 -75.20
CA ILE A 1089 -10.01 58.51 -75.35
C ILE A 1089 -9.56 59.50 -74.27
N GLU A 1090 -9.19 60.72 -74.66
CA GLU A 1090 -8.78 61.82 -73.76
C GLU A 1090 -7.54 61.51 -72.90
N TRP A 1091 -6.62 60.65 -73.34
CA TRP A 1091 -5.39 60.32 -72.60
C TRP A 1091 -4.15 61.06 -73.10
N PHE A 1092 -3.92 61.11 -74.41
CA PHE A 1092 -2.83 61.78 -75.10
C PHE A 1092 -3.38 62.99 -75.89
N GLY A 1093 -2.48 63.85 -76.36
CA GLY A 1093 -2.88 64.99 -77.18
C GLY A 1093 -3.24 64.56 -78.60
N ALA A 1094 -3.76 65.50 -79.40
CA ALA A 1094 -3.90 65.30 -80.84
C ALA A 1094 -2.54 64.96 -81.48
N ASN A 1095 -2.49 63.91 -82.29
CA ASN A 1095 -1.29 63.53 -83.03
C ASN A 1095 -1.60 63.63 -84.52
N ILE A 1096 -1.21 64.78 -85.08
CA ILE A 1096 -1.51 65.12 -86.46
C ILE A 1096 -0.29 64.79 -87.33
N SER A 1097 -0.47 63.85 -88.27
CA SER A 1097 0.52 63.55 -89.30
C SER A 1097 0.09 64.15 -90.63
N ILE A 1098 1.04 64.71 -91.38
CA ILE A 1098 0.82 65.24 -92.74
C ILE A 1098 1.70 64.45 -93.70
N ASN A 1099 1.11 63.90 -94.75
CA ASN A 1099 1.79 63.16 -95.81
C ASN A 1099 1.53 63.84 -97.16
N LYS A 1100 2.59 64.36 -97.80
CA LYS A 1100 2.52 64.93 -99.15
C LYS A 1100 3.06 63.93 -100.15
N THR A 1101 2.21 63.50 -101.07
CA THR A 1101 2.58 62.61 -102.18
C THR A 1101 2.53 63.36 -103.51
N ASN A 1102 3.28 62.87 -104.49
CA ASN A 1102 3.20 63.37 -105.86
C ASN A 1102 3.06 62.22 -106.84
N THR A 1103 2.20 62.41 -107.84
CA THR A 1103 1.92 61.42 -108.89
C THR A 1103 2.03 62.11 -110.25
N LEU A 1104 2.87 61.58 -111.13
CA LEU A 1104 3.01 62.07 -112.49
C LEU A 1104 1.77 61.67 -113.32
N ILE A 1105 0.89 62.63 -113.62
CA ILE A 1105 -0.36 62.44 -114.37
C ILE A 1105 -0.13 62.43 -115.88
N SER A 1106 0.80 63.26 -116.36
CA SER A 1106 1.25 63.20 -117.75
C SER A 1106 2.66 63.75 -117.90
N ASP A 1107 3.44 63.17 -118.79
CA ASP A 1107 4.71 63.72 -119.28
C ASP A 1107 4.63 63.70 -120.81
N PRO A 1108 4.70 64.88 -121.48
CA PRO A 1108 4.51 64.98 -122.92
C PRO A 1108 5.59 64.24 -123.75
N VAL A 1109 6.67 63.75 -123.13
CA VAL A 1109 7.73 62.99 -123.82
C VAL A 1109 7.88 61.56 -123.30
N ASN A 1110 7.84 61.35 -121.97
CA ASN A 1110 8.22 60.05 -121.38
C ASN A 1110 7.06 59.19 -120.84
N GLY A 1111 5.81 59.67 -120.91
CA GLY A 1111 4.61 58.99 -120.35
C GLY A 1111 4.57 58.95 -118.80
N THR A 1112 3.59 58.26 -118.21
CA THR A 1112 3.33 58.24 -116.74
C THR A 1112 4.05 57.11 -115.98
N GLY A 1113 4.60 57.38 -114.78
CA GLY A 1113 5.27 56.39 -113.92
C GLY A 1113 6.38 56.95 -113.01
N ALA A 1114 6.63 56.28 -111.88
CA ALA A 1114 7.57 56.74 -110.84
C ALA A 1114 9.04 56.81 -111.32
N GLY A 1115 9.75 57.88 -110.96
CA GLY A 1115 11.20 58.05 -111.22
C GLY A 1115 11.58 58.74 -112.54
N ARG A 1116 10.62 59.27 -113.32
CA ARG A 1116 10.89 60.04 -114.55
C ARG A 1116 11.19 61.51 -114.24
N LYS A 1117 12.02 62.17 -115.04
CA LYS A 1117 12.70 63.44 -114.73
C LYS A 1117 11.83 64.72 -114.82
N HIS A 1118 10.50 64.63 -114.69
CA HIS A 1118 9.53 65.75 -114.71
C HIS A 1118 9.99 66.91 -115.61
N ILE A 1119 10.05 66.66 -116.92
CA ILE A 1119 10.52 67.66 -117.90
C ILE A 1119 9.49 68.78 -118.11
N PRO A 1120 9.89 69.95 -118.65
CA PRO A 1120 8.96 71.06 -118.91
C PRO A 1120 7.70 70.62 -119.68
N GLY A 1121 6.53 70.91 -119.10
CA GLY A 1121 5.21 70.53 -119.63
C GLY A 1121 4.58 69.28 -119.01
N ALA A 1122 5.24 68.59 -118.08
CA ALA A 1122 4.66 67.50 -117.30
C ALA A 1122 3.62 67.99 -116.28
N ILE A 1123 2.53 67.23 -116.10
CA ILE A 1123 1.50 67.49 -115.09
C ILE A 1123 1.70 66.52 -113.93
N VAL A 1124 1.88 67.05 -112.73
CA VAL A 1124 2.06 66.29 -111.49
C VAL A 1124 0.93 66.64 -110.52
N GLU A 1125 0.21 65.62 -110.05
CA GLU A 1125 -0.77 65.75 -108.99
C GLU A 1125 -0.07 65.66 -107.64
N TYR A 1126 -0.40 66.57 -106.73
CA TYR A 1126 0.02 66.52 -105.35
C TYR A 1126 -1.19 66.23 -104.45
N ALA A 1127 -1.05 65.28 -103.53
CA ALA A 1127 -2.07 65.00 -102.51
C ALA A 1127 -1.46 65.19 -101.12
N ILE A 1128 -2.07 66.05 -100.30
CA ILE A 1128 -1.65 66.35 -98.93
C ILE A 1128 -2.65 65.70 -97.97
N THR A 1129 -2.37 64.46 -97.57
CA THR A 1129 -3.23 63.76 -96.61
C THR A 1129 -2.79 64.08 -95.19
N THR A 1130 -3.71 64.62 -94.39
CA THR A 1130 -3.50 64.87 -92.96
C THR A 1130 -4.36 63.92 -92.15
N THR A 1131 -3.78 63.21 -91.19
CA THR A 1131 -4.46 62.20 -90.36
C THR A 1131 -4.30 62.55 -88.89
N ASN A 1132 -5.40 62.53 -88.11
CA ASN A 1132 -5.34 62.57 -86.65
C ASN A 1132 -5.29 61.13 -86.15
N SER A 1133 -4.10 60.69 -85.73
CA SER A 1133 -3.88 59.40 -85.06
C SER A 1133 -3.68 59.58 -83.56
N GLY A 1134 -4.01 60.76 -83.03
CA GLY A 1134 -4.09 61.01 -81.59
C GLY A 1134 -5.39 60.47 -81.02
N ASP A 1135 -5.61 60.71 -79.75
CA ASP A 1135 -6.80 60.26 -79.00
C ASP A 1135 -7.60 61.43 -78.40
N SER A 1136 -7.34 62.63 -78.90
CA SER A 1136 -8.14 63.84 -78.65
C SER A 1136 -8.32 64.62 -79.95
N SER A 1137 -9.41 65.39 -80.01
CA SER A 1137 -9.67 66.30 -81.12
C SER A 1137 -8.96 67.63 -80.84
N PRO A 1138 -8.08 68.13 -81.72
CA PRO A 1138 -7.54 69.48 -81.57
C PRO A 1138 -8.69 70.50 -81.62
N ASP A 1139 -8.43 71.66 -81.01
CA ASP A 1139 -9.38 72.77 -80.89
C ASP A 1139 -9.95 73.22 -82.26
N ALA A 1140 -11.16 73.78 -82.22
CA ALA A 1140 -11.86 74.13 -83.44
C ALA A 1140 -11.09 75.19 -84.26
N ASN A 1141 -10.88 74.90 -85.55
CA ASN A 1141 -10.24 75.77 -86.54
C ASN A 1141 -8.72 75.98 -86.37
N SER A 1142 -8.00 75.11 -85.66
CA SER A 1142 -6.55 75.27 -85.46
C SER A 1142 -5.68 74.66 -86.56
N ILE A 1143 -6.23 73.82 -87.45
CA ILE A 1143 -5.44 73.19 -88.52
C ILE A 1143 -5.38 74.10 -89.75
N THR A 1144 -4.16 74.59 -90.00
CA THR A 1144 -3.78 75.35 -91.20
C THR A 1144 -2.57 74.70 -91.84
N ILE A 1145 -2.68 74.32 -93.11
CA ILE A 1145 -1.58 73.77 -93.90
C ILE A 1145 -1.13 74.81 -94.90
N THR A 1146 0.17 74.96 -95.04
CA THR A 1146 0.77 75.83 -96.05
C THR A 1146 1.79 75.02 -96.83
N ASP A 1147 1.70 75.08 -98.15
CA ASP A 1147 2.58 74.34 -99.04
C ASP A 1147 3.13 75.27 -100.15
N PRO A 1148 4.44 75.54 -100.16
CA PRO A 1148 5.07 76.34 -101.20
C PRO A 1148 5.15 75.56 -102.52
N ILE A 1149 4.93 76.27 -103.63
CA ILE A 1149 5.07 75.78 -104.99
C ILE A 1149 6.47 76.11 -105.49
N ASP A 1150 7.10 75.18 -106.21
CA ASP A 1150 8.41 75.40 -106.82
C ASP A 1150 8.29 76.43 -107.95
N GLY A 1151 9.21 77.40 -108.01
CA GLY A 1151 9.18 78.47 -109.01
C GLY A 1151 9.36 78.01 -110.46
N ASN A 1152 9.65 76.73 -110.70
CA ASN A 1152 9.71 76.12 -112.03
C ASN A 1152 8.40 75.42 -112.44
N VAL A 1153 7.33 75.55 -111.64
CA VAL A 1153 6.04 74.89 -111.86
C VAL A 1153 4.93 75.94 -111.97
N GLU A 1154 4.00 75.74 -112.92
CA GLU A 1154 2.73 76.47 -112.96
C GLU A 1154 1.68 75.67 -112.19
N TYR A 1155 0.94 76.32 -111.30
CA TYR A 1155 -0.03 75.61 -110.46
C TYR A 1155 -1.40 75.53 -111.16
N ASP A 1156 -1.98 74.32 -111.24
CA ASP A 1156 -3.33 74.11 -111.76
C ASP A 1156 -4.36 74.48 -110.69
N VAL A 1157 -5.05 75.59 -110.90
CA VAL A 1157 -6.04 76.09 -109.94
C VAL A 1157 -7.44 75.51 -110.18
N SER A 1158 -7.62 74.78 -111.28
CA SER A 1158 -8.90 74.21 -111.70
C SER A 1158 -9.14 72.79 -111.18
N SER A 1159 -8.08 72.05 -110.84
CA SER A 1159 -8.13 70.65 -110.44
C SER A 1159 -7.88 70.43 -108.93
N ILE A 1160 -8.63 71.13 -108.08
CA ILE A 1160 -8.43 71.08 -106.62
C ILE A 1160 -9.65 70.50 -105.93
N SER A 1161 -9.42 69.50 -105.08
CA SER A 1161 -10.44 68.89 -104.23
C SER A 1161 -9.99 68.84 -102.79
N PHE A 1162 -10.88 69.15 -101.85
CA PHE A 1162 -10.69 68.89 -100.43
C PHE A 1162 -11.63 67.77 -100.01
N THR A 1163 -11.10 66.68 -99.46
CA THR A 1163 -11.91 65.53 -99.02
C THR A 1163 -11.71 65.26 -97.53
N ALA A 1164 -12.73 65.51 -96.72
CA ALA A 1164 -12.74 65.27 -95.28
C ALA A 1164 -13.25 63.85 -94.96
N TYR A 1165 -12.35 62.88 -94.89
CA TYR A 1165 -12.65 61.51 -94.50
C TYR A 1165 -12.86 61.42 -92.98
N ASN A 1166 -14.11 61.51 -92.50
CA ASN A 1166 -14.49 61.42 -91.08
C ASN A 1166 -13.80 62.41 -90.13
N SER A 1167 -12.99 63.34 -90.64
CA SER A 1167 -12.26 64.35 -89.86
C SER A 1167 -13.16 65.38 -89.22
N GLY A 1168 -14.41 65.54 -89.68
CA GLY A 1168 -15.31 66.61 -89.22
C GLY A 1168 -14.92 68.02 -89.70
N LEU A 1169 -13.85 68.14 -90.49
CA LEU A 1169 -13.30 69.42 -90.96
C LEU A 1169 -13.89 69.85 -92.31
N ILE A 1170 -14.00 71.16 -92.53
CA ILE A 1170 -14.32 71.77 -93.83
C ILE A 1170 -13.16 72.68 -94.24
N GLY A 1171 -12.55 72.45 -95.40
CA GLY A 1171 -11.39 73.20 -95.88
C GLY A 1171 -11.73 74.37 -96.81
N THR A 1172 -10.99 75.46 -96.70
CA THR A 1172 -10.93 76.56 -97.68
C THR A 1172 -9.50 76.71 -98.18
N ILE A 1173 -9.32 76.89 -99.48
CA ILE A 1173 -8.00 76.97 -100.13
C ILE A 1173 -7.78 78.39 -100.63
N THR A 1174 -6.67 78.98 -100.22
CA THR A 1174 -6.26 80.32 -100.63
C THR A 1174 -4.82 80.29 -101.18
N TYR A 1175 -4.50 81.24 -102.04
CA TYR A 1175 -3.26 81.27 -102.80
C TYR A 1175 -2.44 82.51 -102.48
N SER A 1176 -1.11 82.39 -102.54
CA SER A 1176 -0.20 83.53 -102.49
C SER A 1176 0.41 83.82 -103.87
N HIS A 1177 0.96 85.02 -104.05
CA HIS A 1177 1.66 85.42 -105.28
C HIS A 1177 3.18 85.34 -105.10
N ASN A 1178 3.95 85.04 -106.16
CA ASN A 1178 5.43 84.91 -106.14
C ASN A 1178 6.19 86.09 -105.51
N ASP A 1179 5.74 87.33 -105.70
CA ASP A 1179 6.35 88.53 -105.10
C ASP A 1179 5.99 88.70 -103.61
N THR A 1180 4.87 88.12 -103.19
CA THR A 1180 4.38 88.15 -101.81
C THR A 1180 4.02 86.74 -101.32
N PRO A 1181 4.99 85.80 -101.27
CA PRO A 1181 4.74 84.36 -101.13
C PRO A 1181 4.17 83.94 -99.77
N THR A 1182 4.01 84.88 -98.85
CA THR A 1182 3.46 84.67 -97.50
C THR A 1182 2.06 85.27 -97.31
N ILE A 1183 1.51 85.99 -98.30
CA ILE A 1183 0.18 86.63 -98.23
C ILE A 1183 -0.82 85.85 -99.10
N TYR A 1184 -1.88 85.30 -98.49
CA TYR A 1184 -2.83 84.39 -99.14
C TYR A 1184 -4.13 85.07 -99.59
N ASN A 1185 -4.02 86.19 -100.30
CA ASN A 1185 -5.16 86.91 -100.88
C ASN A 1185 -5.09 86.98 -102.41
N TYR A 1186 -4.16 86.23 -103.01
CA TYR A 1186 -4.02 86.19 -104.45
C TYR A 1186 -5.18 85.40 -105.06
N SER A 1187 -5.82 85.98 -106.07
CA SER A 1187 -6.82 85.30 -106.89
C SER A 1187 -6.15 84.92 -108.21
N PRO A 1188 -5.90 83.63 -108.45
CA PRO A 1188 -5.22 83.19 -109.65
C PRO A 1188 -5.93 83.62 -110.94
N VAL A 1189 -5.17 83.94 -111.98
CA VAL A 1189 -5.65 84.44 -113.28
C VAL A 1189 -5.27 83.45 -114.39
N GLY A 1190 -6.04 82.36 -114.50
CA GLY A 1190 -5.85 81.33 -115.53
C GLY A 1190 -6.23 79.95 -115.01
N SER A 1191 -6.20 78.93 -115.89
CA SER A 1191 -6.35 77.52 -115.48
C SER A 1191 -5.05 76.97 -114.89
N TYR A 1192 -3.91 77.41 -115.42
CA TYR A 1192 -2.56 77.22 -114.87
C TYR A 1192 -2.00 78.62 -114.59
N ASP A 1193 -1.47 78.85 -113.39
CA ASP A 1193 -0.97 80.16 -112.98
C ASP A 1193 0.48 80.06 -112.48
N PRO A 1194 1.46 80.60 -113.22
CA PRO A 1194 2.87 80.61 -112.80
C PRO A 1194 3.12 81.52 -111.59
N ASN A 1195 2.20 82.43 -111.25
CA ASN A 1195 2.40 83.40 -110.17
C ASN A 1195 1.98 82.86 -108.80
N VAL A 1196 1.33 81.69 -108.73
CA VAL A 1196 0.98 81.07 -107.44
C VAL A 1196 2.23 80.55 -106.75
N ALA A 1197 2.62 81.18 -105.65
CA ALA A 1197 3.85 80.82 -104.93
C ALA A 1197 3.63 79.75 -103.87
N SER A 1198 2.42 79.69 -103.31
CA SER A 1198 2.06 78.72 -102.28
C SER A 1198 0.55 78.59 -102.16
N ILE A 1199 0.13 77.43 -101.67
CA ILE A 1199 -1.26 77.15 -101.29
C ILE A 1199 -1.38 77.13 -99.77
N LYS A 1200 -2.52 77.61 -99.27
CA LYS A 1200 -2.89 77.49 -97.86
C LYS A 1200 -4.26 76.83 -97.75
N ILE A 1201 -4.31 75.73 -97.01
CA ILE A 1201 -5.54 75.04 -96.62
C ILE A 1201 -5.88 75.48 -95.20
N THR A 1202 -6.95 76.25 -95.05
CA THR A 1202 -7.49 76.64 -93.74
C THR A 1202 -8.75 75.83 -93.49
N THR A 1203 -8.78 75.08 -92.40
CA THR A 1203 -9.95 74.25 -92.05
C THR A 1203 -10.80 74.90 -90.96
N SER A 1204 -12.10 74.62 -90.99
CA SER A 1204 -13.04 74.92 -89.90
C SER A 1204 -13.65 73.65 -89.31
N GLY A 1205 -13.98 73.69 -88.02
CA GLY A 1205 -14.39 72.51 -87.23
C GLY A 1205 -13.25 71.93 -86.37
N ALA A 1206 -13.55 70.89 -85.60
CA ALA A 1206 -12.56 70.14 -84.83
C ALA A 1206 -12.12 68.92 -85.65
N PHE A 1207 -10.83 68.55 -85.58
CA PHE A 1207 -10.35 67.36 -86.26
C PHE A 1207 -10.68 66.13 -85.41
N ASN A 1208 -11.91 65.63 -85.58
CA ASN A 1208 -12.50 64.59 -84.73
C ASN A 1208 -11.53 63.41 -84.54
N HIS A 1209 -11.52 62.83 -83.35
CA HIS A 1209 -11.00 61.49 -83.07
C HIS A 1209 -12.17 60.50 -83.03
N THR A 1210 -12.13 59.43 -83.81
CA THR A 1210 -13.16 58.35 -83.78
C THR A 1210 -12.51 57.00 -84.00
N ASP A 1211 -12.97 55.99 -83.28
CA ASP A 1211 -12.52 54.60 -83.41
C ASP A 1211 -12.97 54.01 -84.77
N THR A 1212 -12.11 54.19 -85.77
CA THR A 1212 -12.15 53.65 -87.15
C THR A 1212 -13.23 54.18 -88.12
N PRO A 1213 -12.88 54.42 -89.41
CA PRO A 1213 -11.52 54.56 -89.96
C PRO A 1213 -10.89 55.93 -89.61
N ASP A 1214 -9.56 55.95 -89.45
CA ASP A 1214 -8.77 57.10 -88.99
C ASP A 1214 -9.26 58.44 -89.57
N PRO A 1215 -9.62 59.42 -88.72
CA PRO A 1215 -10.06 60.72 -89.18
C PRO A 1215 -8.92 61.38 -89.95
N ARG A 1216 -9.16 61.66 -91.24
CA ARG A 1216 -8.19 62.29 -92.13
C ARG A 1216 -8.83 63.25 -93.12
N PHE A 1217 -8.07 64.18 -93.67
CA PHE A 1217 -8.47 64.90 -94.87
C PHE A 1217 -7.36 64.86 -95.92
N THR A 1218 -7.70 65.01 -97.20
CA THR A 1218 -6.74 65.03 -98.32
C THR A 1218 -7.04 66.18 -99.27
#